data_AF-A0A0D2B8U7-F1
#
_entry.id   AF-A0A0D2B8U7-F1
#
_cell.length_a   1.000
_cell.length_b   1.000
_cell.length_c   1.000
_cell.angle_alpha   90.00
_cell.angle_beta   90.00
_cell.angle_gamma   90.00
#
_symmetry.space_group_name_H-M   'P 1'
#
loop_
_entity.id
_entity.type
_entity.pdbx_description
1 polymer ?
#
loop_
_entity_poly.entity_id
_entity_poly.type
_entity_poly.pdbx_seq_one_letter_code
_entity_poly.pdbx_strand_id
1 'polypeptide(L)'
;MSVVTMLQPASRASTSTNSSFEPVTRQNTFSSHDGARSLRQSKRVSMTALYASMSAKDKDLEISDDLARAQRTLRDLKAKISSQSKKNFVLEKDVRYLDSRIALLIQNRMALEEQNEVASHLDDAVDLQEGSFPNDEKTQRYGNLFFMLQSEPKHIAHLCRLVTMAEIDSLLQTVMFTIFGNQYESREEHLLLTMFQSVLTHQFETTPEYSSLLRQNTPVSRMMTTYTRRGPGQSFLKEVLAEKINSLTELNDVDLEINPLKVYEAMVKQIEEDTGVLPDDLPRSVTAEFAAENVQVQAIITPRLKMLTDIAEGFLSAIIDCLEDTPYGIRWICKQIRNLSRRKYPDAQDQAICTLIGGFFFLRFINPAIVTPKSYMLIERVPEDKPKRTLTYIAKMLQNLANKPSYAKEPYMAKLQPFIQRNKDRCNKFMLDLCEVQDFYESLEMDNYVALSKRDLELNISLNEVYATHALLEKHSTELAKDPSSHLGVLLQELGQAPPQVPRKENRTVTLPLYSRWETSFDDFTHSLDITQEEIFFMEAKSTFVQIIRSIPQATAVIRRPLRLDRVAEAAGTLKNDAIMVRKGIRCMELLTQLSELGVIDRADDYAVLRDEVEQELAHLGSLKEKCLEETAKLDDVYKTIREHNAYLLSQLETYKNYLHNVRSQSEGTRRGKTEKVKELGPYKFSHAQLEKDGVIASSNVPENRRGNIFFMFRSPLAGTFVISLHYKGRARGLLELDLKLDDLLEMQKDGQEELDLEYVQFDVSKVLTLLNKRFARKK
;
A
#
# COMPACT_ATOMS: atom_id res chain seq x y z
N MET A 1 45.51 62.30 -11.82
CA MET A 1 44.23 61.57 -11.68
C MET A 1 44.54 60.13 -11.32
N SER A 2 43.67 59.51 -10.51
CA SER A 2 43.86 58.24 -9.77
C SER A 2 44.39 58.47 -8.35
N VAL A 3 43.46 58.60 -7.40
CA VAL A 3 43.74 58.61 -5.95
C VAL A 3 42.93 57.51 -5.28
N VAL A 4 43.68 56.70 -4.54
CA VAL A 4 43.33 55.66 -3.58
C VAL A 4 42.54 56.24 -2.40
N THR A 5 41.53 55.55 -1.87
CA THR A 5 41.29 55.54 -0.41
C THR A 5 40.47 54.34 0.06
N MET A 6 40.88 53.83 1.22
CA MET A 6 40.37 52.72 2.02
C MET A 6 39.01 52.99 2.67
N LEU A 7 38.36 51.95 3.20
CA LEU A 7 37.91 51.90 4.61
C LEU A 7 37.50 50.47 5.02
N GLN A 8 37.94 50.08 6.22
CA GLN A 8 37.69 48.82 6.93
C GLN A 8 36.93 49.17 8.28
N PRO A 9 36.65 48.25 9.22
CA PRO A 9 35.30 47.76 9.60
C PRO A 9 34.83 48.08 11.05
N ALA A 10 33.57 47.77 11.40
CA ALA A 10 33.04 47.62 12.78
C ALA A 10 31.62 46.98 12.71
N SER A 11 31.29 45.77 13.18
CA SER A 11 31.26 45.15 14.52
C SER A 11 29.81 44.93 15.05
N ARG A 12 29.41 43.65 15.10
CA ARG A 12 28.45 42.93 15.99
C ARG A 12 27.13 43.60 16.44
N ALA A 13 26.02 42.92 16.13
CA ALA A 13 24.99 42.55 17.12
C ALA A 13 24.25 41.28 16.68
N SER A 14 24.27 40.26 17.54
CA SER A 14 23.57 38.99 17.44
C SER A 14 22.11 39.12 17.90
N THR A 15 21.15 38.69 17.08
CA THR A 15 19.83 38.26 17.56
C THR A 15 19.37 37.03 16.78
N SER A 16 19.18 35.95 17.52
CA SER A 16 18.53 34.71 17.14
C SER A 16 17.10 34.97 16.68
N THR A 17 16.73 34.47 15.50
CA THR A 17 15.33 34.43 15.06
C THR A 17 14.97 33.03 14.55
N ASN A 18 13.91 32.50 15.17
CA ASN A 18 13.24 31.24 14.89
C ASN A 18 12.79 31.18 13.41
N SER A 19 13.12 30.08 12.73
CA SER A 19 12.61 29.76 11.40
C SER A 19 11.15 29.30 11.50
N SER A 20 10.23 30.26 11.44
CA SER A 20 8.81 30.00 11.18
C SER A 20 8.58 29.77 9.69
N PHE A 21 7.94 28.65 9.39
CA PHE A 21 7.49 28.17 8.08
C PHE A 21 6.45 29.15 7.48
N GLU A 22 6.74 29.76 6.34
CA GLU A 22 5.73 30.47 5.53
C GLU A 22 5.11 29.52 4.49
N PRO A 23 3.77 29.41 4.41
CA PRO A 23 3.11 28.61 3.38
C PRO A 23 3.18 29.30 2.01
N VAL A 24 3.57 28.51 1.01
CA VAL A 24 3.72 28.90 -0.40
C VAL A 24 2.42 29.51 -0.95
N THR A 25 2.53 30.72 -1.49
CA THR A 25 1.43 31.44 -2.13
C THR A 25 0.99 30.77 -3.44
N ARG A 26 -0.34 30.59 -3.58
CA ARG A 26 -1.02 30.03 -4.76
C ARG A 26 -0.83 30.95 -5.98
N GLN A 27 -0.15 30.47 -7.03
CA GLN A 27 -0.22 31.09 -8.37
C GLN A 27 -1.27 30.34 -9.20
N ASN A 28 -2.46 30.96 -9.30
CA ASN A 28 -3.53 30.54 -10.20
C ASN A 28 -3.11 30.80 -11.65
N THR A 29 -3.16 29.75 -12.49
CA THR A 29 -3.28 29.89 -13.94
C THR A 29 -4.53 29.15 -14.37
N PHE A 30 -5.64 29.87 -14.57
CA PHE A 30 -6.87 29.32 -15.16
C PHE A 30 -7.38 30.27 -16.25
N SER A 31 -7.68 29.69 -17.40
CA SER A 31 -8.38 30.33 -18.51
C SER A 31 -9.87 30.51 -18.16
N SER A 32 -10.38 31.70 -18.48
CA SER A 32 -11.67 32.24 -18.08
C SER A 32 -12.77 31.93 -19.10
N HIS A 33 -13.89 31.33 -18.66
CA HIS A 33 -15.23 31.95 -18.69
C HIS A 33 -16.34 30.98 -18.23
N ASP A 34 -16.16 29.65 -18.34
CA ASP A 34 -17.18 28.64 -17.96
C ASP A 34 -17.03 28.09 -16.53
N GLY A 35 -15.82 28.12 -15.95
CA GLY A 35 -15.56 27.57 -14.61
C GLY A 35 -16.28 28.31 -13.48
N ALA A 36 -16.55 29.61 -13.62
CA ALA A 36 -17.10 30.43 -12.53
C ALA A 36 -18.57 30.11 -12.20
N ARG A 37 -19.38 29.69 -13.18
CA ARG A 37 -20.77 29.24 -12.94
C ARG A 37 -20.81 27.86 -12.30
N SER A 38 -19.97 26.93 -12.78
CA SER A 38 -19.84 25.59 -12.19
C SER A 38 -19.33 25.65 -10.75
N LEU A 39 -18.39 26.56 -10.44
CA LEU A 39 -17.86 26.73 -9.08
C LEU A 39 -18.90 27.25 -8.08
N ARG A 40 -19.76 28.19 -8.49
CA ARG A 40 -20.83 28.71 -7.60
C ARG A 40 -21.91 27.67 -7.32
N GLN A 41 -22.26 26.86 -8.34
CA GLN A 41 -23.24 25.78 -8.20
C GLN A 41 -22.67 24.64 -7.33
N SER A 42 -21.40 24.27 -7.52
CA SER A 42 -20.70 23.28 -6.69
C SER A 42 -20.59 23.69 -5.22
N LYS A 43 -20.30 24.97 -4.93
CA LYS A 43 -20.28 25.49 -3.56
C LYS A 43 -21.65 25.41 -2.87
N ARG A 44 -22.74 25.75 -3.57
CA ARG A 44 -24.11 25.70 -3.01
C ARG A 44 -24.65 24.28 -2.83
N VAL A 45 -24.37 23.37 -3.77
CA VAL A 45 -24.73 21.94 -3.65
C VAL A 45 -23.98 21.30 -2.47
N SER A 46 -22.68 21.60 -2.35
CA SER A 46 -21.84 21.11 -1.25
C SER A 46 -22.28 21.65 0.12
N MET A 47 -22.73 22.91 0.19
CA MET A 47 -23.27 23.51 1.42
C MET A 47 -24.66 22.97 1.80
N THR A 48 -25.48 22.59 0.82
CA THR A 48 -26.78 21.94 1.07
C THR A 48 -26.56 20.55 1.71
N ALA A 49 -25.56 19.80 1.25
CA ALA A 49 -25.15 18.54 1.86
C ALA A 49 -24.57 18.71 3.28
N LEU A 50 -23.75 19.76 3.49
CA LEU A 50 -23.28 20.16 4.83
C LEU A 50 -24.45 20.45 5.76
N TYR A 51 -25.39 21.31 5.38
CA TYR A 51 -26.54 21.67 6.22
C TYR A 51 -27.46 20.46 6.51
N ALA A 52 -27.66 19.57 5.52
CA ALA A 52 -28.37 18.31 5.71
C ALA A 52 -27.65 17.37 6.70
N SER A 53 -26.32 17.32 6.66
CA SER A 53 -25.53 16.55 7.63
C SER A 53 -25.49 17.20 9.03
N MET A 54 -25.62 18.53 9.12
CA MET A 54 -25.70 19.26 10.39
C MET A 54 -27.07 19.15 11.06
N SER A 55 -28.15 19.12 10.27
CA SER A 55 -29.52 18.86 10.75
C SER A 55 -29.71 17.41 11.22
N ALA A 56 -28.76 16.51 10.96
CA ALA A 56 -28.75 15.14 11.47
C ALA A 56 -28.45 15.04 12.99
N LYS A 57 -28.31 16.16 13.70
CA LYS A 57 -28.36 16.19 15.18
C LYS A 57 -29.66 15.57 15.73
N ASP A 58 -30.73 15.54 14.94
CA ASP A 58 -31.91 14.73 15.21
C ASP A 58 -31.69 13.30 14.70
N LYS A 59 -31.17 12.41 15.56
CA LYS A 59 -30.96 10.97 15.30
C LYS A 59 -32.22 10.21 14.86
N ASP A 60 -33.40 10.85 14.82
CA ASP A 60 -34.69 10.20 14.59
C ASP A 60 -35.19 10.24 13.12
N LEU A 61 -34.42 10.76 12.16
CA LEU A 61 -34.96 11.16 10.85
C LEU A 61 -34.22 10.60 9.63
N GLU A 62 -33.99 9.29 9.62
CA GLU A 62 -33.62 8.61 8.39
C GLU A 62 -34.82 8.57 7.41
N ILE A 63 -34.82 9.44 6.41
CA ILE A 63 -35.76 9.36 5.29
C ILE A 63 -35.54 8.00 4.59
N SER A 64 -36.49 7.07 4.75
CA SER A 64 -36.48 5.72 4.15
C SER A 64 -36.86 5.76 2.66
N ASP A 65 -36.10 6.54 1.90
CA ASP A 65 -36.23 6.65 0.44
C ASP A 65 -35.30 5.64 -0.26
N ASP A 66 -35.59 5.32 -1.53
CA ASP A 66 -34.82 4.40 -2.34
C ASP A 66 -33.33 4.79 -2.44
N LEU A 67 -33.03 6.09 -2.53
CA LEU A 67 -31.66 6.56 -2.58
C LEU A 67 -30.92 6.30 -1.25
N ALA A 68 -31.60 6.47 -0.11
CA ALA A 68 -31.01 6.17 1.19
C ALA A 68 -30.74 4.66 1.34
N ARG A 69 -31.64 3.81 0.82
CA ARG A 69 -31.41 2.35 0.74
C ARG A 69 -30.20 2.03 -0.13
N ALA A 70 -30.12 2.60 -1.34
CA ALA A 70 -29.00 2.38 -2.26
C ALA A 70 -27.65 2.84 -1.67
N GLN A 71 -27.63 3.98 -0.96
CA GLN A 71 -26.43 4.47 -0.27
C GLN A 71 -26.02 3.58 0.91
N ARG A 72 -26.98 3.06 1.69
CA ARG A 72 -26.68 2.10 2.77
C ARG A 72 -26.11 0.80 2.22
N THR A 73 -26.74 0.22 1.20
CA THR A 73 -26.22 -1.01 0.57
C THR A 73 -24.81 -0.81 0.02
N LEU A 74 -24.54 0.34 -0.59
CA LEU A 74 -23.22 0.69 -1.08
C LEU A 74 -22.21 0.83 0.07
N ARG A 75 -22.57 1.53 1.16
CA ARG A 75 -21.72 1.68 2.34
C ARG A 75 -21.41 0.33 3.00
N ASP A 76 -22.41 -0.52 3.19
CA ASP A 76 -22.25 -1.85 3.78
C ASP A 76 -21.35 -2.73 2.90
N LEU A 77 -21.50 -2.65 1.57
CA LEU A 77 -20.64 -3.37 0.63
C LEU A 77 -19.19 -2.87 0.70
N LYS A 78 -18.96 -1.55 0.73
CA LYS A 78 -17.62 -0.95 0.92
C LYS A 78 -16.97 -1.43 2.22
N ALA A 79 -17.72 -1.44 3.33
CA ALA A 79 -17.24 -1.92 4.62
C ALA A 79 -16.88 -3.41 4.59
N LYS A 80 -17.71 -4.26 3.96
CA LYS A 80 -17.43 -5.70 3.76
C LYS A 80 -16.18 -5.91 2.91
N ILE A 81 -15.99 -5.14 1.84
CA ILE A 81 -14.80 -5.24 0.99
C ILE A 81 -13.55 -4.86 1.77
N SER A 82 -13.59 -3.76 2.55
CA SER A 82 -12.46 -3.33 3.37
C SER A 82 -12.07 -4.42 4.39
N SER A 83 -13.05 -4.94 5.14
CA SER A 83 -12.83 -6.02 6.11
C SER A 83 -12.25 -7.29 5.46
N GLN A 84 -12.81 -7.72 4.33
CA GLN A 84 -12.31 -8.88 3.60
C GLN A 84 -10.90 -8.65 3.01
N SER A 85 -10.62 -7.45 2.51
CA SER A 85 -9.29 -7.09 1.98
C SER A 85 -8.23 -7.16 3.08
N LYS A 86 -8.55 -6.68 4.28
CA LYS A 86 -7.67 -6.79 5.45
C LYS A 86 -7.39 -8.25 5.80
N LYS A 87 -8.42 -9.10 5.84
CA LYS A 87 -8.25 -10.56 6.07
C LYS A 87 -7.33 -11.19 5.02
N ASN A 88 -7.55 -10.88 3.75
CA ASN A 88 -6.74 -11.42 2.65
C ASN A 88 -5.28 -10.99 2.75
N PHE A 89 -5.00 -9.72 3.08
CA PHE A 89 -3.64 -9.25 3.21
C PHE A 89 -2.87 -9.96 4.33
N VAL A 90 -3.53 -10.19 5.49
CA VAL A 90 -2.95 -10.96 6.59
C VAL A 90 -2.62 -12.39 6.15
N LEU A 91 -3.56 -13.05 5.46
CA LEU A 91 -3.35 -14.39 4.92
C LEU A 91 -2.23 -14.42 3.87
N GLU A 92 -2.13 -13.41 3.00
CA GLU A 92 -1.05 -13.33 2.00
C GLU A 92 0.32 -13.13 2.67
N LYS A 93 0.38 -12.36 3.78
CA LYS A 93 1.59 -12.23 4.60
C LYS A 93 1.95 -13.58 5.23
N ASP A 94 0.98 -14.30 5.79
CA ASP A 94 1.20 -15.60 6.40
C ASP A 94 1.64 -16.65 5.36
N VAL A 95 1.02 -16.68 4.18
CA VAL A 95 1.44 -17.50 3.05
C VAL A 95 2.88 -17.18 2.64
N ARG A 96 3.26 -15.90 2.51
CA ARG A 96 4.63 -15.49 2.19
C ARG A 96 5.64 -15.91 3.25
N TYR A 97 5.26 -15.79 4.53
CA TYR A 97 6.08 -16.25 5.65
C TYR A 97 6.32 -17.75 5.56
N LEU A 98 5.26 -18.54 5.34
CA LEU A 98 5.35 -19.98 5.18
C LEU A 98 6.14 -20.36 3.93
N ASP A 99 5.97 -19.68 2.80
CA ASP A 99 6.75 -19.92 1.58
C ASP A 99 8.25 -19.74 1.83
N SER A 100 8.64 -18.63 2.46
CA SER A 100 10.05 -18.38 2.80
C SER A 100 10.58 -19.44 3.76
N ARG A 101 9.79 -19.83 4.76
CA ARG A 101 10.20 -20.82 5.76
C ARG A 101 10.28 -22.23 5.18
N ILE A 102 9.29 -22.64 4.38
CA ILE A 102 9.26 -23.94 3.70
C ILE A 102 10.39 -24.04 2.68
N ALA A 103 10.69 -22.97 1.93
CA ALA A 103 11.85 -22.95 1.02
C ALA A 103 13.17 -23.19 1.78
N LEU A 104 13.34 -22.54 2.94
CA LEU A 104 14.50 -22.75 3.81
C LEU A 104 14.52 -24.16 4.43
N LEU A 105 13.35 -24.69 4.83
CA LEU A 105 13.18 -26.06 5.35
C LEU A 105 13.56 -27.13 4.32
N ILE A 106 13.19 -26.92 3.06
CA ILE A 106 13.56 -27.79 1.93
C ILE A 106 15.07 -27.76 1.70
N GLN A 107 15.68 -26.57 1.77
CA GLN A 107 17.10 -26.38 1.49
C GLN A 107 18.02 -26.97 2.58
N ASN A 108 17.59 -26.96 3.86
CA ASN A 108 18.45 -27.34 5.00
C ASN A 108 18.12 -28.69 5.68
N ARG A 109 17.18 -29.49 5.17
CA ARG A 109 16.84 -30.86 5.65
C ARG A 109 16.89 -31.03 7.20
N MET A 110 15.99 -30.30 7.85
CA MET A 110 15.25 -30.54 9.11
C MET A 110 15.95 -30.84 10.45
N ALA A 111 15.66 -29.94 11.42
CA ALA A 111 15.44 -30.20 12.85
C ALA A 111 13.92 -30.27 13.17
N LEU A 112 13.51 -31.07 14.16
CA LEU A 112 12.09 -31.36 14.50
C LEU A 112 11.31 -30.18 15.13
N GLU A 113 11.99 -29.19 15.70
CA GLU A 113 11.35 -28.04 16.36
C GLU A 113 10.82 -27.00 15.36
N GLU A 114 11.54 -26.72 14.28
CA GLU A 114 11.08 -25.82 13.21
C GLU A 114 9.78 -26.33 12.54
N GLN A 115 9.62 -27.66 12.47
CA GLN A 115 8.41 -28.33 12.01
C GLN A 115 7.20 -28.03 12.90
N ASN A 116 7.41 -27.95 14.22
CA ASN A 116 6.36 -27.68 15.20
C ASN A 116 6.01 -26.19 15.30
N GLU A 117 6.97 -25.27 15.11
CA GLU A 117 6.70 -23.83 15.05
C GLU A 117 5.89 -23.44 13.81
N VAL A 118 6.19 -24.05 12.65
CA VAL A 118 5.43 -23.78 11.43
C VAL A 118 4.03 -24.41 11.52
N ALA A 119 3.90 -25.57 12.18
CA ALA A 119 2.60 -26.19 12.46
C ALA A 119 1.76 -25.38 13.47
N SER A 120 2.35 -24.81 14.52
CA SER A 120 1.62 -23.96 15.47
C SER A 120 1.15 -22.65 14.84
N HIS A 121 1.94 -22.06 13.96
CA HIS A 121 1.55 -20.88 13.17
C HIS A 121 0.33 -21.15 12.27
N LEU A 122 0.23 -22.37 11.73
CA LEU A 122 -0.87 -22.85 10.89
C LEU A 122 -2.17 -23.14 11.67
N ASP A 123 -2.08 -23.52 12.94
CA ASP A 123 -3.23 -23.75 13.83
C ASP A 123 -3.82 -22.46 14.41
N ASP A 124 -3.02 -21.39 14.51
CA ASP A 124 -3.44 -20.07 15.00
C ASP A 124 -4.11 -19.18 13.92
N ALA A 125 -4.33 -19.70 12.71
CA ALA A 125 -4.92 -18.98 11.57
C ALA A 125 -6.46 -18.83 11.64
N VAL A 126 -7.07 -19.02 12.81
CA VAL A 126 -8.54 -18.93 13.01
C VAL A 126 -8.94 -17.47 13.26
N ASP A 127 -10.12 -17.07 12.76
CA ASP A 127 -10.67 -15.71 12.78
C ASP A 127 -10.39 -14.91 14.07
N LEU A 128 -9.91 -13.67 13.91
CA LEU A 128 -9.70 -12.72 15.00
C LEU A 128 -11.03 -12.50 15.76
N GLN A 129 -11.04 -12.78 17.06
CA GLN A 129 -12.20 -12.53 17.92
C GLN A 129 -12.39 -11.02 18.15
N GLU A 130 -13.64 -10.57 18.24
CA GLU A 130 -13.97 -9.24 18.73
C GLU A 130 -13.59 -9.13 20.21
N GLY A 131 -13.00 -8.00 20.58
CA GLY A 131 -12.60 -7.71 21.95
C GLY A 131 -12.75 -6.25 22.29
N SER A 132 -12.65 -5.96 23.58
CA SER A 132 -12.59 -4.61 24.13
C SER A 132 -11.27 -4.41 24.86
N PHE A 133 -10.82 -3.16 24.96
CA PHE A 133 -9.75 -2.85 25.89
C PHE A 133 -10.25 -3.11 27.32
N PRO A 134 -9.38 -3.57 28.23
CA PRO A 134 -9.75 -3.76 29.64
C PRO A 134 -10.19 -2.48 30.37
N ASN A 135 -9.90 -1.30 29.81
CA ASN A 135 -10.18 0.00 30.42
C ASN A 135 -10.68 0.99 29.35
N ASP A 136 -11.88 1.56 29.56
CA ASP A 136 -12.50 2.55 28.65
C ASP A 136 -11.63 3.80 28.45
N GLU A 137 -10.84 4.17 29.46
CA GLU A 137 -9.92 5.30 29.35
C GLU A 137 -8.83 5.07 28.29
N LYS A 138 -8.32 3.84 28.16
CA LYS A 138 -7.35 3.51 27.11
C LYS A 138 -7.99 3.53 25.74
N THR A 139 -9.22 3.05 25.61
CA THR A 139 -10.01 3.13 24.37
C THR A 139 -10.14 4.58 23.90
N GLN A 140 -10.46 5.49 24.83
CA GLN A 140 -10.58 6.92 24.58
C GLN A 140 -9.26 7.57 24.17
N ARG A 141 -8.16 7.30 24.91
CA ARG A 141 -6.83 7.83 24.59
C ARG A 141 -6.31 7.36 23.23
N TYR A 142 -6.47 6.07 22.91
CA TYR A 142 -6.11 5.56 21.59
C TYR A 142 -7.05 6.08 20.50
N GLY A 143 -8.34 6.23 20.78
CA GLY A 143 -9.30 6.85 19.85
C GLY A 143 -8.87 8.26 19.41
N ASN A 144 -8.40 9.07 20.36
CA ASN A 144 -7.87 10.41 20.07
C ASN A 144 -6.54 10.38 19.30
N LEU A 145 -5.63 9.45 19.64
CA LEU A 145 -4.39 9.26 18.88
C LEU A 145 -4.66 8.88 17.43
N PHE A 146 -5.50 7.87 17.19
CA PHE A 146 -5.80 7.41 15.84
C PHE A 146 -6.63 8.42 15.04
N PHE A 147 -7.48 9.21 15.71
CA PHE A 147 -8.14 10.35 15.07
C PHE A 147 -7.10 11.35 14.55
N MET A 148 -6.10 11.72 15.35
CA MET A 148 -5.04 12.63 14.92
C MET A 148 -4.19 12.05 13.80
N LEU A 149 -3.82 10.76 13.89
CA LEU A 149 -3.05 10.09 12.84
C LEU A 149 -3.82 10.03 11.50
N GLN A 150 -5.15 9.89 11.55
CA GLN A 150 -6.01 9.91 10.37
C GLN A 150 -6.19 11.33 9.81
N SER A 151 -6.51 12.30 10.67
CA SER A 151 -6.80 13.69 10.28
C SER A 151 -5.56 14.49 9.89
N GLU A 152 -4.38 14.15 10.43
CA GLU A 152 -3.10 14.79 10.11
C GLU A 152 -2.09 13.78 9.53
N PRO A 153 -2.18 13.42 8.22
CA PRO A 153 -1.34 12.40 7.61
C PRO A 153 0.17 12.71 7.64
N LYS A 154 0.55 13.96 7.94
CA LYS A 154 1.94 14.42 8.09
C LYS A 154 2.72 13.61 9.14
N HIS A 155 2.07 13.17 10.21
CA HIS A 155 2.73 12.40 11.28
C HIS A 155 3.11 11.00 10.81
N ILE A 156 2.17 10.30 10.16
CA ILE A 156 2.42 8.97 9.56
C ILE A 156 3.46 9.10 8.43
N ALA A 157 3.37 10.15 7.61
CA ALA A 157 4.36 10.43 6.58
C ALA A 157 5.76 10.67 7.16
N HIS A 158 5.87 11.29 8.34
CA HIS A 158 7.14 11.42 9.04
C HIS A 158 7.64 10.08 9.56
N LEU A 159 6.78 9.30 10.20
CA LEU A 159 7.14 7.99 10.70
C LEU A 159 7.64 7.05 9.59
N CYS A 160 6.97 7.01 8.43
CA CYS A 160 7.38 6.16 7.29
C CYS A 160 8.78 6.47 6.75
N ARG A 161 9.33 7.65 7.05
CA ARG A 161 10.69 8.03 6.65
C ARG A 161 11.77 7.55 7.64
N LEU A 162 11.38 7.23 8.87
CA LEU A 162 12.29 6.86 9.96
C LEU A 162 12.38 5.35 10.17
N VAL A 163 11.36 4.63 9.71
CA VAL A 163 11.19 3.20 9.91
C VAL A 163 12.10 2.36 9.00
N THR A 164 12.57 1.23 9.52
CA THR A 164 13.47 0.30 8.80
C THR A 164 12.73 -0.57 7.77
N MET A 165 13.47 -1.29 6.91
CA MET A 165 12.88 -2.25 5.95
C MET A 165 12.16 -3.42 6.61
N ALA A 166 12.56 -3.81 7.83
CA ALA A 166 11.89 -4.89 8.56
C ALA A 166 10.53 -4.44 9.13
N GLU A 167 10.42 -3.17 9.51
CA GLU A 167 9.25 -2.62 10.19
C GLU A 167 8.21 -2.03 9.23
N ILE A 168 8.62 -1.61 8.02
CA ILE A 168 7.77 -0.88 7.08
C ILE A 168 6.53 -1.68 6.67
N ASP A 169 6.65 -2.97 6.41
CA ASP A 169 5.51 -3.79 5.95
C ASP A 169 4.41 -3.87 7.04
N SER A 170 4.80 -3.91 8.32
CA SER A 170 3.86 -3.88 9.45
C SER A 170 3.16 -2.52 9.59
N LEU A 171 3.92 -1.43 9.42
CA LEU A 171 3.34 -0.08 9.43
C LEU A 171 2.38 0.14 8.25
N LEU A 172 2.79 -0.23 7.04
CA LEU A 172 1.97 -0.09 5.83
C LEU A 172 0.70 -0.91 5.91
N GLN A 173 0.73 -2.08 6.55
CA GLN A 173 -0.46 -2.87 6.83
C GLN A 173 -1.48 -2.04 7.61
N THR A 174 -1.08 -1.48 8.74
CA THR A 174 -1.97 -0.67 9.59
C THR A 174 -2.43 0.60 8.86
N VAL A 175 -1.54 1.28 8.15
CA VAL A 175 -1.87 2.55 7.46
C VAL A 175 -2.82 2.32 6.28
N MET A 176 -2.52 1.40 5.38
CA MET A 176 -3.25 1.25 4.10
C MET A 176 -4.51 0.39 4.17
N PHE A 177 -4.60 -0.52 5.15
CA PHE A 177 -5.70 -1.47 5.28
C PHE A 177 -6.51 -1.30 6.56
N THR A 178 -6.04 -0.48 7.51
CA THR A 178 -6.77 -0.20 8.76
C THR A 178 -7.11 1.28 8.89
N ILE A 179 -6.13 2.19 8.97
CA ILE A 179 -6.36 3.65 9.16
C ILE A 179 -7.05 4.27 7.93
N PHE A 180 -6.57 3.93 6.73
CA PHE A 180 -7.12 4.34 5.43
C PHE A 180 -7.61 3.11 4.64
N GLY A 181 -8.19 2.14 5.36
CA GLY A 181 -8.60 0.86 4.79
C GLY A 181 -9.77 0.95 3.83
N ASN A 182 -10.64 1.97 3.98
CA ASN A 182 -11.79 2.14 3.12
C ASN A 182 -11.42 2.81 1.78
N GLN A 183 -10.82 2.01 0.89
CA GLN A 183 -10.32 2.44 -0.41
C GLN A 183 -11.37 3.00 -1.40
N TYR A 184 -12.65 2.98 -1.03
CA TYR A 184 -13.75 3.53 -1.83
C TYR A 184 -14.42 4.75 -1.19
N GLU A 185 -13.92 5.21 -0.05
CA GLU A 185 -14.30 6.48 0.55
C GLU A 185 -13.33 7.56 0.08
N SER A 186 -13.84 8.60 -0.56
CA SER A 186 -13.02 9.68 -1.13
C SER A 186 -12.12 10.33 -0.09
N ARG A 187 -12.65 10.58 1.11
CA ARG A 187 -11.92 11.22 2.20
C ARG A 187 -10.67 10.42 2.62
N GLU A 188 -10.84 9.14 2.95
CA GLU A 188 -9.71 8.30 3.38
C GLU A 188 -8.67 8.16 2.27
N GLU A 189 -9.12 8.01 1.02
CA GLU A 189 -8.24 7.91 -0.13
C GLU A 189 -7.44 9.20 -0.34
N HIS A 190 -8.08 10.37 -0.29
CA HIS A 190 -7.43 11.66 -0.43
C HIS A 190 -6.46 11.97 0.73
N LEU A 191 -6.79 11.56 1.96
CA LEU A 191 -5.88 11.66 3.11
C LEU A 191 -4.63 10.77 2.91
N LEU A 192 -4.82 9.53 2.44
CA LEU A 192 -3.73 8.64 2.09
C LEU A 192 -2.86 9.22 0.97
N LEU A 193 -3.46 9.77 -0.09
CA LEU A 193 -2.70 10.43 -1.17
C LEU A 193 -1.92 11.66 -0.67
N THR A 194 -2.48 12.42 0.28
CA THR A 194 -1.76 13.53 0.93
C THR A 194 -0.54 13.04 1.71
N MET A 195 -0.66 11.90 2.40
CA MET A 195 0.48 11.24 3.03
C MET A 195 1.55 10.86 2.00
N PHE A 196 1.15 10.23 0.88
CA PHE A 196 2.05 9.89 -0.23
C PHE A 196 2.80 11.12 -0.75
N GLN A 197 2.11 12.24 -0.91
CA GLN A 197 2.72 13.50 -1.34
C GLN A 197 3.86 13.92 -0.43
N SER A 198 3.63 13.90 0.88
CA SER A 198 4.61 14.33 1.88
C SER A 198 5.84 13.44 1.86
N VAL A 199 5.64 12.11 1.81
CA VAL A 199 6.73 11.14 1.76
C VAL A 199 7.52 11.24 0.45
N LEU A 200 6.84 11.35 -0.69
CA LEU A 200 7.48 11.50 -2.01
C LEU A 200 8.26 12.81 -2.11
N THR A 201 7.70 13.92 -1.64
CA THR A 201 8.37 15.22 -1.64
C THR A 201 9.71 15.13 -0.91
N HIS A 202 9.71 14.55 0.29
CA HIS A 202 10.93 14.38 1.06
C HIS A 202 11.95 13.44 0.40
N GLN A 203 11.50 12.33 -0.22
CA GLN A 203 12.40 11.45 -0.96
C GLN A 203 13.07 12.17 -2.14
N PHE A 204 12.30 13.00 -2.85
CA PHE A 204 12.84 13.82 -3.93
C PHE A 204 13.85 14.83 -3.39
N GLU A 205 13.60 15.50 -2.26
CA GLU A 205 14.54 16.46 -1.68
C GLU A 205 15.86 15.81 -1.23
N THR A 206 15.80 14.60 -0.67
CA THR A 206 16.96 13.93 -0.04
C THR A 206 17.83 13.13 -1.00
N THR A 207 17.27 12.61 -2.11
CA THR A 207 18.01 11.72 -3.02
C THR A 207 18.91 12.53 -3.96
N PRO A 208 20.24 12.45 -3.94
CA PRO A 208 21.08 13.28 -4.81
C PRO A 208 21.02 12.86 -6.28
N GLU A 209 20.98 11.55 -6.56
CA GLU A 209 21.09 11.00 -7.90
C GLU A 209 19.73 10.74 -8.58
N TYR A 210 19.61 11.19 -9.83
CA TYR A 210 18.43 10.96 -10.66
C TYR A 210 18.20 9.47 -10.97
N SER A 211 19.27 8.72 -11.20
CA SER A 211 19.22 7.31 -11.63
C SER A 211 18.81 6.35 -10.53
N SER A 212 18.94 6.71 -9.26
CA SER A 212 18.57 5.89 -8.11
C SER A 212 17.16 6.20 -7.58
N LEU A 213 16.66 7.40 -7.89
CA LEU A 213 15.36 7.91 -7.46
C LEU A 213 14.23 6.99 -7.93
N LEU A 214 13.39 6.56 -6.98
CA LEU A 214 12.33 5.59 -7.22
C LEU A 214 12.82 4.33 -7.93
N ARG A 215 14.07 3.88 -7.79
CA ARG A 215 14.52 2.56 -8.28
C ARG A 215 15.03 1.67 -7.17
N GLN A 216 15.65 2.26 -6.16
CA GLN A 216 16.06 1.55 -4.95
C GLN A 216 14.86 1.00 -4.17
N ASN A 217 15.11 -0.07 -3.42
CA ASN A 217 14.15 -0.62 -2.46
C ASN A 217 14.20 0.22 -1.18
N THR A 218 13.38 1.26 -1.13
CA THR A 218 13.21 2.17 0.01
C THR A 218 11.82 2.02 0.64
N PRO A 219 11.57 2.57 1.86
CA PRO A 219 10.24 2.50 2.48
C PRO A 219 9.16 3.10 1.58
N VAL A 220 9.48 4.20 0.89
CA VAL A 220 8.60 4.87 -0.07
C VAL A 220 8.29 3.98 -1.27
N SER A 221 9.29 3.25 -1.78
CA SER A 221 9.09 2.33 -2.89
C SER A 221 8.24 1.11 -2.52
N ARG A 222 8.38 0.61 -1.27
CA ARG A 222 7.50 -0.42 -0.70
C ARG A 222 6.08 0.10 -0.58
N MET A 223 5.92 1.31 -0.04
CA MET A 223 4.64 2.01 0.10
C MET A 223 3.90 2.12 -1.25
N MET A 224 4.57 2.59 -2.30
CA MET A 224 3.99 2.65 -3.65
C MET A 224 3.57 1.27 -4.17
N THR A 225 4.41 0.25 -3.97
CA THR A 225 4.11 -1.13 -4.42
C THR A 225 2.89 -1.69 -3.68
N THR A 226 2.82 -1.50 -2.36
CA THR A 226 1.68 -1.95 -1.55
C THR A 226 0.39 -1.23 -1.93
N TYR A 227 0.46 0.07 -2.24
CA TYR A 227 -0.71 0.82 -2.70
C TYR A 227 -1.28 0.28 -4.02
N THR A 228 -0.43 -0.07 -4.98
CA THR A 228 -0.89 -0.64 -6.26
C THR A 228 -1.55 -2.02 -6.13
N ARG A 229 -1.36 -2.70 -4.99
CA ARG A 229 -2.00 -3.99 -4.67
C ARG A 229 -3.37 -3.83 -4.01
N ARG A 230 -3.82 -2.61 -3.74
CA ARG A 230 -5.18 -2.34 -3.24
C ARG A 230 -6.21 -2.65 -4.33
N GLY A 231 -7.47 -2.80 -3.93
CA GLY A 231 -8.56 -3.30 -4.79
C GLY A 231 -8.69 -2.58 -6.15
N PRO A 232 -8.64 -1.23 -6.21
CA PRO A 232 -8.69 -0.53 -7.49
C PRO A 232 -7.55 -0.89 -8.45
N GLY A 233 -6.32 -0.98 -7.94
CA GLY A 233 -5.16 -1.38 -8.75
C GLY A 233 -5.25 -2.82 -9.23
N GLN A 234 -5.70 -3.74 -8.38
CA GLN A 234 -5.89 -5.13 -8.75
C GLN A 234 -6.99 -5.32 -9.81
N SER A 235 -8.11 -4.59 -9.68
CA SER A 235 -9.23 -4.66 -10.62
C SER A 235 -8.80 -4.20 -12.01
N PHE A 236 -8.06 -3.10 -12.07
CA PHE A 236 -7.45 -2.59 -13.30
C PHE A 236 -6.51 -3.62 -13.96
N LEU A 237 -5.61 -4.24 -13.19
CA LEU A 237 -4.71 -5.27 -13.74
C LEU A 237 -5.48 -6.47 -14.32
N LYS A 238 -6.58 -6.87 -13.68
CA LYS A 238 -7.44 -7.97 -14.14
C LYS A 238 -8.10 -7.60 -15.47
N GLU A 239 -8.67 -6.41 -15.58
CA GLU A 239 -9.33 -5.93 -16.79
C GLU A 239 -8.35 -5.81 -17.98
N VAL A 240 -7.16 -5.28 -17.74
CA VAL A 240 -6.19 -4.98 -18.80
C VAL A 240 -5.37 -6.20 -19.23
N LEU A 241 -4.94 -7.03 -18.27
CA LEU A 241 -3.93 -8.07 -18.52
C LEU A 241 -4.49 -9.49 -18.53
N ALA A 242 -5.61 -9.78 -17.86
CA ALA A 242 -6.03 -11.16 -17.67
C ALA A 242 -6.33 -11.87 -18.99
N GLU A 243 -7.03 -11.24 -19.93
CA GLU A 243 -7.33 -11.84 -21.24
C GLU A 243 -6.05 -12.17 -22.02
N LYS A 244 -5.09 -11.23 -22.07
CA LYS A 244 -3.83 -11.40 -22.81
C LYS A 244 -2.93 -12.46 -22.20
N ILE A 245 -2.90 -12.54 -20.87
CA ILE A 245 -2.13 -13.57 -20.16
C ILE A 245 -2.77 -14.94 -20.36
N ASN A 246 -4.10 -15.06 -20.21
CA ASN A 246 -4.80 -16.33 -20.41
C ASN A 246 -4.62 -16.86 -21.84
N SER A 247 -4.80 -16.00 -22.85
CA SER A 247 -4.57 -16.34 -24.26
C SER A 247 -3.16 -16.87 -24.51
N LEU A 248 -2.15 -16.32 -23.83
CA LEU A 248 -0.77 -16.77 -23.94
C LEU A 248 -0.52 -18.10 -23.22
N THR A 249 -1.14 -18.30 -22.06
CA THR A 249 -1.02 -19.56 -21.31
C THR A 249 -1.73 -20.74 -21.97
N GLU A 250 -2.74 -20.47 -22.82
CA GLU A 250 -3.44 -21.50 -23.61
C GLU A 250 -2.65 -21.98 -24.83
N LEU A 251 -1.62 -21.24 -25.26
CA LEU A 251 -0.72 -21.65 -26.34
C LEU A 251 0.20 -22.80 -25.87
N ASN A 252 -0.35 -24.01 -25.87
CA ASN A 252 0.41 -25.22 -25.56
C ASN A 252 1.50 -25.43 -26.63
N ASP A 253 2.73 -25.64 -26.17
CA ASP A 253 3.93 -26.01 -26.96
C ASP A 253 4.69 -24.91 -27.74
N VAL A 254 4.34 -23.63 -27.58
CA VAL A 254 5.11 -22.54 -28.23
C VAL A 254 6.34 -22.17 -27.38
N ASP A 255 7.54 -22.46 -27.89
CA ASP A 255 8.80 -21.98 -27.31
C ASP A 255 9.28 -20.69 -27.99
N LEU A 256 9.22 -19.57 -27.26
CA LEU A 256 9.74 -18.26 -27.68
C LEU A 256 11.09 -17.92 -27.06
N GLU A 257 11.91 -18.92 -26.71
CA GLU A 257 13.30 -18.70 -26.29
C GLU A 257 14.12 -18.09 -27.44
N ILE A 258 14.70 -16.92 -27.18
CA ILE A 258 15.49 -16.10 -28.12
C ILE A 258 16.97 -16.00 -27.71
N ASN A 259 17.36 -16.56 -26.56
CA ASN A 259 18.76 -16.61 -26.14
C ASN A 259 19.52 -17.60 -27.05
N PRO A 260 20.49 -17.15 -27.87
CA PRO A 260 21.17 -18.00 -28.83
C PRO A 260 21.85 -19.22 -28.22
N LEU A 261 22.43 -19.08 -27.02
CA LEU A 261 23.11 -20.18 -26.35
C LEU A 261 22.13 -21.30 -25.98
N LYS A 262 20.99 -20.94 -25.39
CA LYS A 262 19.95 -21.91 -25.01
C LYS A 262 19.29 -22.57 -26.21
N VAL A 263 19.07 -21.79 -27.28
CA VAL A 263 18.52 -22.31 -28.54
C VAL A 263 19.51 -23.29 -29.18
N TYR A 264 20.81 -22.98 -29.16
CA TYR A 264 21.85 -23.88 -29.65
C TYR A 264 21.92 -25.18 -28.83
N GLU A 265 21.92 -25.09 -27.50
CA GLU A 265 21.90 -26.27 -26.62
C GLU A 265 20.68 -27.16 -26.87
N ALA A 266 19.49 -26.56 -27.01
CA ALA A 266 18.26 -27.29 -27.32
C ALA A 266 18.31 -27.94 -28.71
N MET A 267 18.83 -27.22 -29.71
CA MET A 267 19.00 -27.72 -31.08
C MET A 267 19.95 -28.91 -31.12
N VAL A 268 21.12 -28.81 -30.47
CA VAL A 268 22.10 -29.90 -30.39
C VAL A 268 21.52 -31.12 -29.70
N LYS A 269 20.81 -30.92 -28.58
CA LYS A 269 20.15 -32.01 -27.86
C LYS A 269 19.10 -32.70 -28.72
N GLN A 270 18.29 -31.94 -29.45
CA GLN A 270 17.26 -32.50 -30.32
C GLN A 270 17.87 -33.25 -31.51
N ILE A 271 18.93 -32.73 -32.13
CA ILE A 271 19.67 -33.45 -33.18
C ILE A 271 20.24 -34.75 -32.62
N GLU A 272 20.87 -34.73 -31.44
CA GLU A 272 21.42 -35.93 -30.81
C GLU A 272 20.34 -36.99 -30.50
N GLU A 273 19.16 -36.57 -30.05
CA GLU A 273 18.00 -37.44 -29.84
C GLU A 273 17.45 -38.02 -31.15
N ASP A 274 17.43 -37.24 -32.23
CA ASP A 274 16.88 -37.65 -33.53
C ASP A 274 17.85 -38.50 -34.38
N THR A 275 19.14 -38.15 -34.42
CA THR A 275 20.15 -38.80 -35.28
C THR A 275 21.05 -39.79 -34.53
N GLY A 276 21.07 -39.76 -33.19
CA GLY A 276 21.91 -40.63 -32.34
C GLY A 276 23.43 -40.38 -32.45
N VAL A 277 23.86 -39.51 -33.37
CA VAL A 277 25.25 -39.11 -33.59
C VAL A 277 25.29 -37.60 -33.81
N LEU A 278 26.23 -36.95 -33.12
CA LEU A 278 26.46 -35.51 -33.22
C LEU A 278 27.39 -35.23 -34.42
N PRO A 279 27.02 -34.35 -35.36
CA PRO A 279 27.90 -33.97 -36.46
C PRO A 279 29.21 -33.33 -35.95
N ASP A 280 30.35 -33.67 -36.57
CA ASP A 280 31.67 -33.14 -36.17
C ASP A 280 31.75 -31.60 -36.20
N ASP A 281 30.89 -30.96 -36.99
CA ASP A 281 30.82 -29.51 -37.17
C ASP A 281 30.04 -28.78 -36.03
N LEU A 282 29.45 -29.51 -35.08
CA LEU A 282 28.61 -28.96 -33.99
C LEU A 282 29.19 -29.30 -32.61
N PRO A 283 30.06 -28.47 -32.02
CA PRO A 283 30.58 -28.70 -30.67
C PRO A 283 29.48 -28.60 -29.59
N ARG A 284 29.48 -29.51 -28.61
CA ARG A 284 28.47 -29.55 -27.51
C ARG A 284 28.47 -28.32 -26.60
N SER A 285 29.58 -27.60 -26.51
CA SER A 285 29.71 -26.39 -25.69
C SER A 285 30.33 -25.29 -26.53
N VAL A 286 29.62 -24.17 -26.63
CA VAL A 286 30.00 -23.01 -27.45
C VAL A 286 29.88 -21.73 -26.65
N THR A 287 30.59 -20.70 -27.09
CA THR A 287 30.40 -19.36 -26.55
C THR A 287 29.07 -18.77 -27.04
N ALA A 288 28.53 -17.80 -26.29
CA ALA A 288 27.29 -17.12 -26.68
C ALA A 288 27.41 -16.37 -28.02
N GLU A 289 28.61 -15.90 -28.36
CA GLU A 289 28.93 -15.23 -29.63
C GLU A 289 28.85 -16.21 -30.80
N PHE A 290 29.47 -17.39 -30.66
CA PHE A 290 29.42 -18.43 -31.68
C PHE A 290 27.99 -18.93 -31.92
N ALA A 291 27.22 -19.15 -30.84
CA ALA A 291 25.81 -19.51 -30.94
C ALA A 291 24.97 -18.41 -31.62
N ALA A 292 25.31 -17.13 -31.41
CA ALA A 292 24.65 -16.01 -32.05
C ALA A 292 25.00 -15.85 -33.54
N GLU A 293 26.17 -16.32 -33.99
CA GLU A 293 26.57 -16.28 -35.41
C GLU A 293 26.08 -17.51 -36.20
N ASN A 294 25.69 -18.59 -35.53
CA ASN A 294 25.22 -19.81 -36.17
C ASN A 294 23.93 -19.59 -36.99
N VAL A 295 23.98 -19.94 -38.28
CA VAL A 295 22.89 -19.71 -39.25
C VAL A 295 21.62 -20.50 -38.91
N GLN A 296 21.75 -21.73 -38.42
CA GLN A 296 20.60 -22.56 -38.04
C GLN A 296 19.89 -22.00 -36.80
N VAL A 297 20.66 -21.57 -35.80
CA VAL A 297 20.12 -20.88 -34.61
C VAL A 297 19.40 -19.59 -35.00
N GLN A 298 19.97 -18.80 -35.92
CA GLN A 298 19.31 -17.60 -36.43
C GLN A 298 18.00 -17.89 -37.17
N ALA A 299 17.95 -18.96 -37.96
CA ALA A 299 16.73 -19.39 -38.65
C ALA A 299 15.62 -19.79 -37.66
N ILE A 300 15.96 -20.35 -36.49
CA ILE A 300 15.01 -20.68 -35.42
C ILE A 300 14.56 -19.42 -34.66
N ILE A 301 15.48 -18.51 -34.34
CA ILE A 301 15.18 -17.31 -33.55
C ILE A 301 14.33 -16.29 -34.31
N THR A 302 14.52 -16.16 -35.62
CA THR A 302 13.83 -15.14 -36.44
C THR A 302 12.29 -15.20 -36.34
N PRO A 303 11.62 -16.34 -36.57
CA PRO A 303 10.17 -16.43 -36.42
C PRO A 303 9.72 -16.25 -34.95
N ARG A 304 10.48 -16.75 -33.98
CA ARG A 304 10.20 -16.58 -32.54
C ARG A 304 10.21 -15.10 -32.14
N LEU A 305 11.20 -14.35 -32.64
CA LEU A 305 11.34 -12.92 -32.37
C LEU A 305 10.18 -12.11 -32.96
N LYS A 306 9.71 -12.47 -34.15
CA LYS A 306 8.52 -11.86 -34.76
C LYS A 306 7.28 -12.10 -33.89
N MET A 307 7.00 -13.36 -33.54
CA MET A 307 5.86 -13.71 -32.71
C MET A 307 5.92 -13.04 -31.32
N LEU A 308 7.10 -13.02 -30.69
CA LEU A 308 7.30 -12.32 -29.42
C LEU A 308 7.02 -10.82 -29.53
N THR A 309 7.44 -10.20 -30.64
CA THR A 309 7.19 -8.77 -30.90
C THR A 309 5.70 -8.50 -31.10
N ASP A 310 5.00 -9.34 -31.85
CA ASP A 310 3.56 -9.21 -32.09
C ASP A 310 2.76 -9.36 -30.78
N ILE A 311 3.16 -10.30 -29.91
CA ILE A 311 2.54 -10.46 -28.58
C ILE A 311 2.81 -9.24 -27.71
N ALA A 312 4.05 -8.77 -27.64
CA ALA A 312 4.41 -7.58 -26.85
C ALA A 312 3.67 -6.32 -27.32
N GLU A 313 3.43 -6.19 -28.63
CA GLU A 313 2.63 -5.14 -29.24
C GLU A 313 1.16 -5.19 -28.76
N GLY A 314 0.58 -6.38 -28.69
CA GLY A 314 -0.77 -6.59 -28.16
C GLY A 314 -0.90 -6.19 -26.69
N PHE A 315 0.06 -6.57 -25.85
CA PHE A 315 0.10 -6.15 -24.44
C PHE A 315 0.23 -4.63 -24.31
N LEU A 316 1.14 -4.01 -25.07
CA LEU A 316 1.37 -2.58 -25.00
C LEU A 316 0.14 -1.78 -25.46
N SER A 317 -0.53 -2.23 -26.51
CA SER A 317 -1.75 -1.55 -27.01
C SER A 317 -2.86 -1.62 -25.96
N ALA A 318 -3.11 -2.79 -25.37
CA ALA A 318 -4.09 -2.94 -24.29
C ALA A 318 -3.81 -2.02 -23.09
N ILE A 319 -2.53 -1.83 -22.71
CA ILE A 319 -2.13 -0.94 -21.62
C ILE A 319 -2.31 0.55 -21.97
N ILE A 320 -2.09 0.93 -23.23
CA ILE A 320 -2.24 2.34 -23.67
C ILE A 320 -3.72 2.71 -23.80
N ASP A 321 -4.54 1.78 -24.30
CA ASP A 321 -5.95 2.03 -24.59
C ASP A 321 -6.82 2.17 -23.32
N CYS A 322 -6.36 1.63 -22.18
CA CYS A 322 -7.06 1.69 -20.89
C CYS A 322 -6.70 2.93 -20.02
N LEU A 323 -6.30 4.05 -20.65
CA LEU A 323 -5.91 5.27 -19.94
C LEU A 323 -7.01 5.77 -18.98
N GLU A 324 -8.26 5.78 -19.45
CA GLU A 324 -9.40 6.30 -18.67
C GLU A 324 -9.83 5.37 -17.54
N ASP A 325 -9.58 4.06 -17.68
CA ASP A 325 -9.88 3.05 -16.66
C ASP A 325 -8.80 3.00 -15.56
N THR A 326 -7.67 3.69 -15.76
CA THR A 326 -6.59 3.72 -14.76
C THR A 326 -7.06 4.43 -13.49
N PRO A 327 -6.96 3.78 -12.30
CA PRO A 327 -7.45 4.34 -11.04
C PRO A 327 -6.88 5.73 -10.75
N TYR A 328 -7.75 6.63 -10.28
CA TYR A 328 -7.41 8.02 -9.99
C TYR A 328 -6.15 8.18 -9.14
N GLY A 329 -6.04 7.45 -8.03
CA GLY A 329 -4.88 7.62 -7.15
C GLY A 329 -3.55 7.13 -7.75
N ILE A 330 -3.58 6.15 -8.68
CA ILE A 330 -2.39 5.75 -9.45
C ILE A 330 -1.99 6.88 -10.41
N ARG A 331 -2.95 7.43 -11.17
CA ARG A 331 -2.73 8.59 -12.05
C ARG A 331 -2.22 9.81 -11.26
N TRP A 332 -2.76 10.04 -10.07
CA TRP A 332 -2.37 11.13 -9.20
C TRP A 332 -0.94 10.95 -8.66
N ILE A 333 -0.53 9.74 -8.27
CA ILE A 333 0.87 9.47 -7.90
C ILE A 333 1.80 9.74 -9.10
N CYS A 334 1.43 9.33 -10.32
CA CYS A 334 2.17 9.68 -11.54
C CYS A 334 2.29 11.21 -11.73
N LYS A 335 1.19 11.95 -11.54
CA LYS A 335 1.18 13.43 -11.55
C LYS A 335 2.15 14.02 -10.52
N GLN A 336 2.16 13.50 -9.30
CA GLN A 336 3.09 13.96 -8.25
C GLN A 336 4.55 13.67 -8.61
N ILE A 337 4.86 12.47 -9.12
CA ILE A 337 6.21 12.12 -9.59
C ILE A 337 6.66 13.12 -10.68
N ARG A 338 5.78 13.42 -11.65
CA ARG A 338 6.05 14.41 -12.70
C ARG A 338 6.34 15.80 -12.13
N ASN A 339 5.45 16.31 -11.27
CA ASN A 339 5.55 17.65 -10.73
C ASN A 339 6.81 17.82 -9.86
N LEU A 340 7.11 16.85 -9.00
CA LEU A 340 8.32 16.85 -8.18
C LEU A 340 9.59 16.74 -9.04
N SER A 341 9.55 15.94 -10.11
CA SER A 341 10.66 15.84 -11.07
C SER A 341 10.94 17.17 -11.76
N ARG A 342 9.91 17.87 -12.25
CA ARG A 342 10.04 19.18 -12.90
C ARG A 342 10.51 20.26 -11.91
N ARG A 343 10.06 20.20 -10.66
CA ARG A 343 10.48 21.15 -9.62
C ARG A 343 11.95 20.99 -9.27
N LYS A 344 12.42 19.75 -9.13
CA LYS A 344 13.80 19.46 -8.73
C LYS A 344 14.79 19.55 -9.90
N TYR A 345 14.34 19.19 -11.10
CA TYR A 345 15.14 19.20 -12.32
C TYR A 345 14.40 19.97 -13.43
N PRO A 346 14.38 21.32 -13.39
CA PRO A 346 13.64 22.14 -14.36
C PRO A 346 14.08 21.93 -15.81
N ASP A 347 15.37 21.62 -16.02
CA ASP A 347 15.96 21.38 -17.34
C ASP A 347 15.87 19.91 -17.80
N ALA A 348 15.24 19.03 -17.02
CA ALA A 348 15.09 17.63 -17.40
C ALA A 348 14.12 17.51 -18.58
N GLN A 349 14.55 16.80 -19.62
CA GLN A 349 13.68 16.49 -20.75
C GLN A 349 12.51 15.58 -20.32
N ASP A 350 11.38 15.71 -21.01
CA ASP A 350 10.18 14.88 -20.77
C ASP A 350 10.49 13.38 -20.78
N GLN A 351 11.44 12.95 -21.60
CA GLN A 351 11.90 11.55 -21.64
C GLN A 351 12.46 11.07 -20.29
N ALA A 352 13.21 11.91 -19.60
CA ALA A 352 13.76 11.57 -18.30
C ALA A 352 12.60 11.42 -17.30
N ILE A 353 11.68 12.39 -17.29
CA ILE A 353 10.51 12.37 -16.39
C ILE A 353 9.66 11.12 -16.64
N CYS A 354 9.41 10.78 -17.91
CA CYS A 354 8.76 9.53 -18.32
C CYS A 354 9.47 8.29 -17.77
N THR A 355 10.80 8.30 -17.68
CA THR A 355 11.56 7.18 -17.10
C THR A 355 11.28 6.98 -15.60
N LEU A 356 11.05 8.07 -14.84
CA LEU A 356 10.67 7.98 -13.43
C LEU A 356 9.22 7.49 -13.27
N ILE A 357 8.30 8.00 -14.10
CA ILE A 357 6.90 7.55 -14.14
C ILE A 357 6.85 6.06 -14.49
N GLY A 358 7.59 5.62 -15.51
CA GLY A 358 7.72 4.22 -15.91
C GLY A 358 8.37 3.34 -14.84
N GLY A 359 9.23 3.91 -13.99
CA GLY A 359 9.77 3.24 -12.80
C GLY A 359 8.70 2.94 -11.74
N PHE A 360 7.61 3.70 -11.67
CA PHE A 360 6.46 3.37 -10.84
C PHE A 360 5.47 2.48 -11.60
N PHE A 361 4.96 2.97 -12.74
CA PHE A 361 3.87 2.33 -13.47
C PHE A 361 4.25 0.98 -14.09
N PHE A 362 5.36 0.89 -14.84
CA PHE A 362 5.75 -0.38 -15.44
C PHE A 362 6.47 -1.28 -14.45
N LEU A 363 7.50 -0.78 -13.78
CA LEU A 363 8.37 -1.63 -12.94
C LEU A 363 7.70 -2.14 -11.66
N ARG A 364 6.84 -1.35 -11.02
CA ARG A 364 6.24 -1.72 -9.73
C ARG A 364 4.78 -2.14 -9.80
N PHE A 365 4.08 -1.80 -10.88
CA PHE A 365 2.66 -2.12 -11.03
C PHE A 365 2.41 -3.15 -12.13
N ILE A 366 2.67 -2.84 -13.39
CA ILE A 366 2.34 -3.73 -14.53
C ILE A 366 3.23 -4.97 -14.61
N ASN A 367 4.56 -4.81 -14.67
CA ASN A 367 5.49 -5.91 -14.95
C ASN A 367 5.47 -7.02 -13.88
N PRO A 368 5.38 -6.72 -12.57
CA PRO A 368 5.21 -7.76 -11.57
C PRO A 368 3.96 -8.63 -11.81
N ALA A 369 2.85 -8.03 -12.27
CA ALA A 369 1.63 -8.74 -12.61
C ALA A 369 1.80 -9.64 -13.84
N ILE A 370 2.58 -9.20 -14.85
CA ILE A 370 2.88 -10.02 -16.02
C ILE A 370 3.80 -11.21 -15.67
N VAL A 371 4.80 -11.01 -14.81
CA VAL A 371 5.80 -12.05 -14.47
C VAL A 371 5.25 -13.09 -13.49
N THR A 372 4.45 -12.68 -12.50
CA THR A 372 3.83 -13.59 -11.52
C THR A 372 2.31 -13.49 -11.52
N PRO A 373 1.63 -13.79 -12.64
CA PRO A 373 0.20 -13.52 -12.83
C PRO A 373 -0.70 -14.24 -11.82
N LYS A 374 -0.30 -15.44 -11.37
CA LYS A 374 -1.02 -16.17 -10.33
C LYS A 374 -1.04 -15.41 -8.99
N SER A 375 0.08 -14.81 -8.59
CA SER A 375 0.15 -14.01 -7.35
C SER A 375 -0.66 -12.73 -7.41
N TYR A 376 -1.00 -12.27 -8.62
CA TYR A 376 -1.89 -11.12 -8.86
C TYR A 376 -3.33 -11.55 -9.18
N MET A 377 -3.65 -12.85 -9.08
CA MET A 377 -4.97 -13.43 -9.37
C MET A 377 -5.47 -13.16 -10.80
N LEU A 378 -4.55 -13.10 -11.76
CA LEU A 378 -4.87 -12.91 -13.19
C LEU A 378 -5.18 -14.23 -13.90
N ILE A 379 -4.71 -15.35 -13.32
CA ILE A 379 -4.89 -16.71 -13.83
C ILE A 379 -5.06 -17.69 -12.67
N GLU A 380 -5.69 -18.84 -12.92
CA GLU A 380 -5.96 -19.86 -11.90
C GLU A 380 -4.76 -20.77 -11.63
N ARG A 381 -4.01 -21.13 -12.69
CA ARG A 381 -2.92 -22.11 -12.63
C ARG A 381 -1.56 -21.43 -12.78
N VAL A 382 -0.52 -22.00 -12.19
CA VAL A 382 0.86 -21.54 -12.44
C VAL A 382 1.16 -21.83 -13.92
N PRO A 383 1.66 -20.85 -14.70
CA PRO A 383 2.03 -21.12 -16.09
C PRO A 383 3.16 -22.14 -16.14
N GLU A 384 3.15 -22.99 -17.16
CA GLU A 384 4.28 -23.87 -17.46
C GLU A 384 5.54 -23.04 -17.79
N ASP A 385 6.70 -23.69 -17.80
CA ASP A 385 7.99 -23.01 -17.94
C ASP A 385 8.10 -22.18 -19.24
N LYS A 386 7.55 -22.68 -20.37
CA LYS A 386 7.58 -21.98 -21.67
C LYS A 386 6.72 -20.69 -21.66
N PRO A 387 5.42 -20.70 -21.31
CA PRO A 387 4.62 -19.49 -21.12
C PRO A 387 5.22 -18.52 -20.09
N LYS A 388 5.70 -19.03 -18.94
CA LYS A 388 6.32 -18.21 -17.89
C LYS A 388 7.56 -17.47 -18.38
N ARG A 389 8.39 -18.13 -19.18
CA ARG A 389 9.56 -17.53 -19.83
C ARG A 389 9.15 -16.44 -20.82
N THR A 390 8.12 -16.69 -21.61
CA THR A 390 7.58 -15.72 -22.58
C THR A 390 7.03 -14.46 -21.89
N LEU A 391 6.25 -14.62 -20.82
CA LEU A 391 5.76 -13.50 -20.00
C LEU A 391 6.92 -12.68 -19.42
N THR A 392 7.99 -13.34 -19.00
CA THR A 392 9.21 -12.66 -18.54
C THR A 392 9.86 -11.83 -19.66
N TYR A 393 9.87 -12.32 -20.90
CA TYR A 393 10.36 -11.55 -22.05
C TYR A 393 9.49 -10.34 -22.36
N ILE A 394 8.17 -10.48 -22.33
CA ILE A 394 7.23 -9.37 -22.52
C ILE A 394 7.48 -8.29 -21.46
N ALA A 395 7.55 -8.66 -20.19
CA ALA A 395 7.82 -7.72 -19.09
C ALA A 395 9.17 -7.00 -19.28
N LYS A 396 10.22 -7.71 -19.72
CA LYS A 396 11.52 -7.09 -20.05
C LYS A 396 11.44 -6.12 -21.22
N MET A 397 10.69 -6.47 -22.27
CA MET A 397 10.49 -5.59 -23.44
C MET A 397 9.78 -4.30 -23.04
N LEU A 398 8.68 -4.41 -22.28
CA LEU A 398 7.95 -3.25 -21.75
C LEU A 398 8.82 -2.43 -20.80
N GLN A 399 9.62 -3.07 -19.94
CA GLN A 399 10.54 -2.38 -19.05
C GLN A 399 11.63 -1.61 -19.79
N ASN A 400 12.17 -2.21 -20.86
CA ASN A 400 13.17 -1.59 -21.74
C ASN A 400 12.58 -0.47 -22.60
N LEU A 401 11.28 -0.48 -22.86
CA LEU A 401 10.56 0.61 -23.50
C LEU A 401 10.34 1.79 -22.54
N ALA A 402 9.93 1.50 -21.30
CA ALA A 402 9.69 2.50 -20.27
C ALA A 402 10.99 3.16 -19.75
N ASN A 403 12.11 2.42 -19.80
CA ASN A 403 13.43 2.91 -19.42
C ASN A 403 14.32 3.17 -20.66
N LYS A 404 15.52 3.71 -20.43
CA LYS A 404 16.60 3.64 -21.42
C LYS A 404 17.18 2.22 -21.43
N PRO A 405 17.10 1.46 -22.53
CA PRO A 405 17.60 0.08 -22.57
C PRO A 405 19.12 0.03 -22.39
N SER A 406 19.59 -0.99 -21.65
CA SER A 406 21.00 -1.34 -21.52
C SER A 406 21.21 -2.80 -21.90
N TYR A 407 21.91 -3.04 -23.00
CA TYR A 407 22.17 -4.39 -23.52
C TYR A 407 23.47 -5.01 -23.00
N ALA A 408 24.13 -4.37 -22.02
CA ALA A 408 25.42 -4.82 -21.51
C ALA A 408 25.37 -6.23 -20.87
N LYS A 409 24.24 -6.61 -20.27
CA LYS A 409 24.05 -7.91 -19.62
C LYS A 409 23.42 -8.97 -20.54
N GLU A 410 22.63 -8.54 -21.52
CA GLU A 410 21.87 -9.43 -22.41
C GLU A 410 21.96 -8.92 -23.86
N PRO A 411 23.10 -9.10 -24.56
CA PRO A 411 23.33 -8.53 -25.89
C PRO A 411 22.30 -8.99 -26.93
N TYR A 412 21.79 -10.22 -26.80
CA TYR A 412 20.79 -10.79 -27.71
C TYR A 412 19.45 -10.01 -27.72
N MET A 413 19.14 -9.26 -26.65
CA MET A 413 17.96 -8.39 -26.59
C MET A 413 18.05 -7.18 -27.53
N ALA A 414 19.24 -6.84 -28.04
CA ALA A 414 19.41 -5.73 -28.98
C ALA A 414 18.59 -5.90 -30.27
N LYS A 415 18.29 -7.15 -30.67
CA LYS A 415 17.42 -7.44 -31.82
C LYS A 415 15.98 -6.96 -31.66
N LEU A 416 15.55 -6.66 -30.43
CA LEU A 416 14.23 -6.10 -30.12
C LEU A 416 14.22 -4.56 -30.13
N GLN A 417 15.34 -3.91 -30.44
CA GLN A 417 15.41 -2.45 -30.56
C GLN A 417 14.38 -1.84 -31.53
N PRO A 418 14.02 -2.46 -32.68
CA PRO A 418 12.98 -1.93 -33.57
C PRO A 418 11.62 -1.77 -32.88
N PHE A 419 11.25 -2.70 -31.99
CA PHE A 419 10.02 -2.58 -31.18
C PHE A 419 10.08 -1.33 -30.28
N ILE A 420 11.22 -1.10 -29.62
CA ILE A 420 11.40 0.06 -28.73
C ILE A 420 11.31 1.36 -29.53
N GLN A 421 12.01 1.45 -30.67
CA GLN A 421 12.03 2.65 -31.51
C GLN A 421 10.64 3.01 -32.02
N ARG A 422 9.87 2.01 -32.47
CA ARG A 422 8.50 2.21 -32.98
C ARG A 422 7.53 2.72 -31.91
N ASN A 423 7.72 2.29 -30.66
CA ASN A 423 6.72 2.46 -29.60
C ASN A 423 7.07 3.52 -28.55
N LYS A 424 8.27 4.08 -28.61
CA LYS A 424 8.79 5.04 -27.63
C LYS A 424 7.90 6.27 -27.51
N ASP A 425 7.54 6.91 -28.61
CA ASP A 425 6.81 8.18 -28.58
C ASP A 425 5.39 8.01 -28.06
N ARG A 426 4.68 6.95 -28.49
CA ARG A 426 3.33 6.67 -27.98
C ARG A 426 3.33 6.27 -26.50
N CYS A 427 4.35 5.55 -26.03
CA CYS A 427 4.48 5.18 -24.62
C CYS A 427 4.78 6.41 -23.75
N ASN A 428 5.66 7.30 -24.21
CA ASN A 428 5.91 8.58 -23.56
C ASN A 428 4.65 9.44 -23.48
N LYS A 429 3.91 9.55 -24.59
CA LYS A 429 2.64 10.27 -24.61
C LYS A 429 1.66 9.71 -23.58
N PHE A 430 1.47 8.39 -23.57
CA PHE A 430 0.64 7.71 -22.56
C PHE A 430 1.08 8.04 -21.11
N MET A 431 2.38 8.02 -20.82
CA MET A 431 2.88 8.35 -19.47
C MET A 431 2.63 9.82 -19.07
N LEU A 432 2.65 10.74 -20.04
CA LEU A 432 2.31 12.14 -19.79
C LEU A 432 0.80 12.33 -19.59
N ASP A 433 -0.01 11.66 -20.42
CA ASP A 433 -1.48 11.71 -20.34
C ASP A 433 -2.01 11.06 -19.03
N LEU A 434 -1.32 10.04 -18.50
CA LEU A 434 -1.58 9.48 -17.17
C LEU A 434 -1.56 10.54 -16.06
N CYS A 435 -0.74 11.58 -16.22
CA CYS A 435 -0.55 12.63 -15.21
C CYS A 435 -1.60 13.75 -15.28
N GLU A 436 -2.45 13.76 -16.30
CA GLU A 436 -3.50 14.76 -16.48
C GLU A 436 -4.75 14.42 -15.66
N VAL A 437 -4.70 14.74 -14.37
CA VAL A 437 -5.81 14.57 -13.42
C VAL A 437 -6.01 15.81 -12.56
N GLN A 438 -7.27 16.06 -12.18
CA GLN A 438 -7.64 17.17 -11.31
C GLN A 438 -7.08 17.01 -9.89
N ASP A 439 -6.94 18.11 -9.17
CA ASP A 439 -6.58 18.07 -7.75
C ASP A 439 -7.81 17.89 -6.87
N PHE A 440 -7.62 17.26 -5.71
CA PHE A 440 -8.69 16.92 -4.76
C PHE A 440 -8.72 17.82 -3.51
N TYR A 441 -7.85 18.82 -3.39
CA TYR A 441 -7.70 19.56 -2.11
C TYR A 441 -8.98 20.25 -1.66
N GLU A 442 -9.73 20.86 -2.58
CA GLU A 442 -10.99 21.54 -2.25
C GLU A 442 -12.08 20.55 -1.79
N SER A 443 -12.17 19.38 -2.43
CA SER A 443 -13.12 18.33 -2.01
C SER A 443 -12.68 17.68 -0.70
N LEU A 444 -11.38 17.50 -0.46
CA LEU A 444 -10.87 16.97 0.80
C LEU A 444 -11.10 17.94 1.97
N GLU A 445 -10.89 19.24 1.79
CA GLU A 445 -11.21 20.25 2.82
C GLU A 445 -12.69 20.11 3.22
N MET A 446 -13.59 20.04 2.24
CA MET A 446 -15.01 19.81 2.44
C MET A 446 -15.35 18.50 3.16
N ASP A 447 -14.80 17.38 2.69
CA ASP A 447 -15.01 16.05 3.25
C ASP A 447 -14.55 16.00 4.71
N ASN A 448 -13.44 16.66 5.04
CA ASN A 448 -12.96 16.80 6.41
C ASN A 448 -13.98 17.56 7.26
N TYR A 449 -14.52 18.69 6.80
CA TYR A 449 -15.55 19.42 7.55
C TYR A 449 -16.80 18.57 7.83
N VAL A 450 -17.29 17.84 6.82
CA VAL A 450 -18.44 16.94 6.98
C VAL A 450 -18.12 15.84 7.98
N ALA A 451 -16.93 15.25 7.94
CA ALA A 451 -16.54 14.20 8.85
C ALA A 451 -16.42 14.68 10.31
N LEU A 452 -15.86 15.88 10.54
CA LEU A 452 -15.79 16.48 11.88
C LEU A 452 -17.19 16.77 12.45
N SER A 453 -18.17 17.05 11.59
CA SER A 453 -19.58 17.24 12.00
C SER A 453 -20.28 15.94 12.39
N LYS A 454 -19.88 14.81 11.81
CA LYS A 454 -20.41 13.48 12.10
C LYS A 454 -19.69 12.92 13.32
N ARG A 455 -20.27 13.07 14.51
CA ARG A 455 -19.72 12.58 15.80
C ARG A 455 -19.58 11.04 15.94
N ASP A 456 -19.74 10.28 14.85
CA ASP A 456 -19.80 8.82 14.83
C ASP A 456 -18.64 8.23 13.97
N LEU A 457 -17.43 8.78 14.08
CA LEU A 457 -16.24 8.19 13.43
C LEU A 457 -15.73 7.02 14.26
N GLU A 458 -15.63 5.83 13.65
CA GLU A 458 -15.16 4.61 14.32
C GLU A 458 -14.08 3.91 13.49
N LEU A 459 -13.09 3.31 14.16
CA LEU A 459 -12.00 2.57 13.54
C LEU A 459 -11.91 1.15 14.11
N ASN A 460 -11.98 0.14 13.23
CA ASN A 460 -11.81 -1.26 13.60
C ASN A 460 -10.35 -1.70 13.47
N ILE A 461 -9.64 -1.79 14.59
CA ILE A 461 -8.21 -2.05 14.66
C ILE A 461 -7.88 -3.16 15.66
N SER A 462 -6.89 -4.00 15.37
CA SER A 462 -6.46 -5.05 16.30
C SER A 462 -5.53 -4.51 17.39
N LEU A 463 -5.50 -5.18 18.54
CA LEU A 463 -4.61 -4.81 19.65
C LEU A 463 -3.14 -4.72 19.21
N ASN A 464 -2.68 -5.69 18.41
CA ASN A 464 -1.29 -5.68 17.91
C ASN A 464 -1.01 -4.55 16.92
N GLU A 465 -1.98 -4.13 16.11
CA GLU A 465 -1.83 -2.95 15.24
C GLU A 465 -1.73 -1.66 16.08
N VAL A 466 -2.56 -1.53 17.12
CA VAL A 466 -2.49 -0.41 18.07
C VAL A 466 -1.12 -0.36 18.75
N TYR A 467 -0.69 -1.49 19.34
CA TYR A 467 0.56 -1.56 20.09
C TYR A 467 1.78 -1.41 19.19
N ALA A 468 1.78 -2.01 17.98
CA ALA A 468 2.87 -1.82 17.02
C ALA A 468 3.01 -0.36 16.60
N THR A 469 1.89 0.30 16.29
CA THR A 469 1.89 1.71 15.88
C THR A 469 2.37 2.59 17.03
N HIS A 470 1.89 2.33 18.25
CA HIS A 470 2.34 3.05 19.45
C HIS A 470 3.83 2.85 19.71
N ALA A 471 4.34 1.63 19.63
CA ALA A 471 5.76 1.33 19.84
C ALA A 471 6.65 2.04 18.80
N LEU A 472 6.23 2.11 17.53
CA LEU A 472 6.94 2.84 16.48
C LEU A 472 6.92 4.36 16.73
N LEU A 473 5.79 4.91 17.16
CA LEU A 473 5.67 6.33 17.51
C LEU A 473 6.53 6.68 18.75
N GLU A 474 6.57 5.81 19.76
CA GLU A 474 7.40 5.97 20.95
C GLU A 474 8.90 5.93 20.60
N LYS A 475 9.31 4.92 19.81
CA LYS A 475 10.70 4.73 19.35
C LYS A 475 11.25 5.98 18.63
N HIS A 476 10.40 6.62 17.82
CA HIS A 476 10.77 7.80 17.03
C HIS A 476 10.20 9.12 17.58
N SER A 477 9.75 9.12 18.84
CA SER A 477 9.08 10.28 19.46
C SER A 477 9.95 11.54 19.49
N THR A 478 11.26 11.40 19.62
CA THR A 478 12.23 12.51 19.66
C THR A 478 12.28 13.30 18.35
N GLU A 479 12.09 12.65 17.20
CA GLU A 479 12.05 13.30 15.89
C GLU A 479 10.63 13.71 15.51
N LEU A 480 9.62 12.91 15.87
CA LEU A 480 8.21 13.16 15.56
C LEU A 480 7.61 14.32 16.37
N ALA A 481 7.95 14.41 17.65
CA ALA A 481 7.44 15.40 18.59
C ALA A 481 8.60 16.26 19.14
N LYS A 482 9.30 16.97 18.24
CA LYS A 482 10.37 17.92 18.62
C LYS A 482 9.90 18.97 19.63
N ASP A 483 8.62 19.33 19.56
CA ASP A 483 7.95 20.17 20.54
C ASP A 483 7.08 19.29 21.46
N PRO A 484 7.42 19.17 22.76
CA PRO A 484 6.62 18.43 23.74
C PRO A 484 5.20 19.00 23.91
N SER A 485 4.98 20.27 23.56
CA SER A 485 3.66 20.91 23.60
C SER A 485 2.80 20.63 22.37
N SER A 486 3.36 19.96 21.35
CA SER A 486 2.57 19.51 20.21
C SER A 486 1.48 18.53 20.64
N HIS A 487 0.34 18.54 19.94
CA HIS A 487 -0.78 17.65 20.28
C HIS A 487 -0.36 16.18 20.30
N LEU A 488 0.52 15.75 19.38
CA LEU A 488 1.06 14.39 19.36
C LEU A 488 1.92 14.09 20.59
N GLY A 489 2.78 15.03 21.00
CA GLY A 489 3.62 14.90 22.20
C GLY A 489 2.78 14.71 23.47
N VAL A 490 1.72 15.50 23.63
CA VAL A 490 0.78 15.39 24.76
C VAL A 490 0.10 14.01 24.79
N LEU A 491 -0.38 13.51 23.65
CA LEU A 491 -1.01 12.19 23.58
C LEU A 491 -0.06 11.05 23.93
N LEU A 492 1.18 11.10 23.39
CA LEU A 492 2.17 10.07 23.68
C LEU A 492 2.58 10.08 25.16
N GLN A 493 2.70 11.26 25.77
CA GLN A 493 2.99 11.38 27.20
C GLN A 493 1.85 10.82 28.07
N GLU A 494 0.59 11.05 27.68
CA GLU A 494 -0.58 10.50 28.38
C GLU A 494 -0.71 8.98 28.21
N LEU A 495 -0.34 8.44 27.04
CA LEU A 495 -0.40 7.00 26.77
C LEU A 495 0.68 6.21 27.52
N GLY A 496 1.83 6.84 27.80
CA GLY A 496 2.95 6.20 28.48
C GLY A 496 3.65 5.15 27.60
N GLN A 497 4.26 4.14 28.22
CA GLN A 497 5.02 3.12 27.50
C GLN A 497 4.11 2.21 26.66
N ALA A 498 4.53 1.92 25.42
CA ALA A 498 3.81 1.01 24.54
C ALA A 498 3.77 -0.41 25.11
N PRO A 499 2.59 -1.05 25.19
CA PRO A 499 2.49 -2.46 25.58
C PRO A 499 3.19 -3.36 24.55
N PRO A 500 3.78 -4.50 24.99
CA PRO A 500 4.27 -5.50 24.05
C PRO A 500 3.12 -6.12 23.25
N GLN A 501 3.43 -6.57 22.04
CA GLN A 501 2.46 -7.31 21.22
C GLN A 501 2.02 -8.59 21.94
N VAL A 502 0.72 -8.89 21.83
CA VAL A 502 0.13 -10.08 22.43
C VAL A 502 0.21 -11.27 21.47
N PRO A 503 0.25 -12.52 22.00
CA PRO A 503 0.16 -13.72 21.18
C PRO A 503 -1.06 -13.70 20.25
N ARG A 504 -0.99 -14.35 19.09
CA ARG A 504 -2.08 -14.34 18.08
C ARG A 504 -3.45 -14.70 18.65
N LYS A 505 -3.50 -15.68 19.57
CA LYS A 505 -4.72 -16.11 20.27
C LYS A 505 -5.40 -15.01 21.11
N GLU A 506 -4.62 -14.05 21.58
CA GLU A 506 -5.08 -12.93 22.41
C GLU A 506 -5.24 -11.64 21.59
N ASN A 507 -4.82 -11.65 20.32
CA ASN A 507 -4.97 -10.50 19.44
C ASN A 507 -6.44 -10.35 19.00
N ARG A 508 -7.15 -9.44 19.65
CA ARG A 508 -8.56 -9.16 19.36
C ARG A 508 -8.72 -7.90 18.51
N THR A 509 -9.80 -7.84 17.75
CA THR A 509 -10.21 -6.62 17.03
C THR A 509 -11.04 -5.74 17.95
N VAL A 510 -10.71 -4.45 18.04
CA VAL A 510 -11.39 -3.47 18.88
C VAL A 510 -11.90 -2.32 18.00
N THR A 511 -13.09 -1.83 18.32
CA THR A 511 -13.67 -0.62 17.71
C THR A 511 -13.28 0.60 18.53
N LEU A 512 -12.53 1.52 17.92
CA LEU A 512 -12.11 2.78 18.53
C LEU A 512 -13.02 3.92 18.07
N PRO A 513 -13.73 4.62 18.98
CA PRO A 513 -14.39 5.88 18.64
C PRO A 513 -13.32 6.95 18.44
N LEU A 514 -13.31 7.56 17.26
CA LEU A 514 -12.35 8.59 16.86
C LEU A 514 -12.92 9.97 17.18
N TYR A 515 -12.21 10.75 18.00
CA TYR A 515 -12.63 12.11 18.34
C TYR A 515 -11.42 13.01 18.65
N SER A 516 -11.58 14.31 18.42
CA SER A 516 -10.60 15.33 18.84
C SER A 516 -10.99 15.93 20.19
N ARG A 517 -10.00 16.19 21.04
CA ARG A 517 -10.18 16.99 22.27
C ARG A 517 -9.86 18.47 22.10
N TRP A 518 -9.32 18.87 20.95
CA TRP A 518 -8.83 20.23 20.69
C TRP A 518 -9.67 21.01 19.67
N GLU A 519 -10.70 20.39 19.09
CA GLU A 519 -11.58 21.07 18.15
C GLU A 519 -12.65 21.89 18.88
N THR A 520 -12.66 23.19 18.57
CA THR A 520 -13.58 24.19 19.09
C THR A 520 -15.00 23.98 18.57
N SER A 521 -15.98 24.40 19.37
CA SER A 521 -17.40 24.40 19.02
C SER A 521 -17.70 25.23 17.76
N PHE A 522 -18.67 24.73 16.99
CA PHE A 522 -19.13 25.19 15.67
C PHE A 522 -19.54 26.69 15.54
N ASP A 523 -19.77 27.41 16.62
CA ASP A 523 -20.30 28.79 16.58
C ASP A 523 -19.31 29.80 15.97
N ASP A 524 -18.00 29.53 15.99
CA ASP A 524 -16.98 30.39 15.37
C ASP A 524 -16.89 30.24 13.83
N PHE A 525 -17.53 29.22 13.23
CA PHE A 525 -17.30 28.86 11.81
C PHE A 525 -18.36 29.36 10.83
N THR A 526 -19.60 29.64 11.25
CA THR A 526 -20.55 30.40 10.42
C THR A 526 -20.04 31.82 10.15
N HIS A 527 -19.23 32.35 11.06
CA HIS A 527 -18.55 33.64 10.90
C HIS A 527 -17.33 33.60 9.96
N SER A 528 -16.70 32.44 9.73
CA SER A 528 -15.49 32.34 8.89
C SER A 528 -15.77 32.15 7.39
N LEU A 529 -17.00 31.77 7.04
CA LEU A 529 -17.43 31.54 5.65
C LEU A 529 -18.28 32.69 5.08
N ASP A 530 -18.42 33.82 5.79
CA ASP A 530 -19.24 34.98 5.39
C ASP A 530 -20.67 34.60 4.96
N ILE A 531 -21.26 33.56 5.58
CA ILE A 531 -22.59 33.08 5.19
C ILE A 531 -23.63 34.05 5.74
N THR A 532 -24.42 34.65 4.86
CA THR A 532 -25.49 35.56 5.29
C THR A 532 -26.68 34.77 5.84
N GLN A 533 -27.46 35.41 6.70
CA GLN A 533 -28.69 34.82 7.25
C GLN A 533 -29.70 34.44 6.14
N GLU A 534 -29.73 35.20 5.05
CA GLU A 534 -30.52 34.92 3.85
C GLU A 534 -30.10 33.59 3.18
N GLU A 535 -28.80 33.34 3.07
CA GLU A 535 -28.27 32.09 2.51
C GLU A 535 -28.59 30.89 3.39
N ILE A 536 -28.54 31.06 4.72
CA ILE A 536 -28.92 30.01 5.68
C ILE A 536 -30.39 29.62 5.49
N PHE A 537 -31.30 30.59 5.47
CA PHE A 537 -32.73 30.32 5.27
C PHE A 537 -33.03 29.73 3.89
N PHE A 538 -32.32 30.17 2.85
CA PHE A 538 -32.47 29.62 1.50
C PHE A 538 -32.03 28.15 1.44
N MET A 539 -30.92 27.80 2.08
CA MET A 539 -30.42 26.43 2.16
C MET A 539 -31.34 25.54 3.01
N GLU A 540 -31.84 26.05 4.14
CA GLU A 540 -32.80 25.36 5.00
C GLU A 540 -34.10 25.06 4.23
N ALA A 541 -34.62 26.05 3.49
CA ALA A 541 -35.81 25.89 2.65
C ALA A 541 -35.58 24.84 1.56
N LYS A 542 -34.49 24.96 0.78
CA LYS A 542 -34.12 24.01 -0.28
C LYS A 542 -34.02 22.58 0.27
N SER A 543 -33.28 22.38 1.36
CA SER A 543 -33.09 21.07 1.98
C SER A 543 -34.42 20.47 2.46
N THR A 544 -35.26 21.26 3.14
CA THR A 544 -36.53 20.78 3.69
C THR A 544 -37.53 20.44 2.59
N PHE A 545 -37.60 21.23 1.51
CA PHE A 545 -38.43 20.92 0.33
C PHE A 545 -37.99 19.62 -0.36
N VAL A 546 -36.67 19.43 -0.56
CA VAL A 546 -36.13 18.20 -1.14
C VAL A 546 -36.48 16.99 -0.28
N GLN A 547 -36.37 17.11 1.04
CA GLN A 547 -36.71 16.04 1.98
C GLN A 547 -38.21 15.67 1.95
N ILE A 548 -39.10 16.68 1.91
CA ILE A 548 -40.55 16.46 1.79
C ILE A 548 -40.87 15.74 0.47
N ILE A 549 -40.35 16.24 -0.66
CA ILE A 549 -40.65 15.69 -1.98
C ILE A 549 -40.15 14.25 -2.12
N ARG A 550 -38.99 13.92 -1.55
CA ARG A 550 -38.45 12.55 -1.52
C ARG A 550 -39.23 11.59 -0.63
N SER A 551 -39.95 12.11 0.36
CA SER A 551 -40.71 11.29 1.32
C SER A 551 -42.14 11.03 0.86
N ILE A 552 -42.69 11.87 -0.04
CA ILE A 552 -44.04 11.70 -0.58
C ILE A 552 -43.97 10.76 -1.81
N PRO A 553 -44.87 9.76 -1.93
CA PRO A 553 -44.92 8.88 -3.09
C PRO A 553 -45.08 9.63 -4.41
N GLN A 554 -44.29 9.26 -5.43
CA GLN A 554 -44.29 9.88 -6.77
C GLN A 554 -45.65 9.84 -7.50
N ALA A 555 -46.60 9.01 -7.04
CA ALA A 555 -47.95 8.93 -7.58
C ALA A 555 -48.86 10.13 -7.19
N THR A 556 -48.41 11.00 -6.28
CA THR A 556 -49.20 12.12 -5.77
C THR A 556 -49.22 13.30 -6.75
N ALA A 557 -50.40 13.82 -7.08
CA ALA A 557 -50.58 14.93 -8.03
C ALA A 557 -49.80 16.21 -7.67
N VAL A 558 -49.37 16.35 -6.41
CA VAL A 558 -48.65 17.51 -5.85
C VAL A 558 -47.18 17.58 -6.34
N ILE A 559 -46.60 16.48 -6.83
CA ILE A 559 -45.19 16.41 -7.31
C ILE A 559 -45.12 16.54 -8.85
N ARG A 560 -46.24 16.75 -9.54
CA ARG A 560 -46.22 16.95 -11.00
C ARG A 560 -45.56 18.27 -11.35
N ARG A 561 -44.68 18.24 -12.35
CA ARG A 561 -44.00 19.43 -12.86
C ARG A 561 -44.98 20.33 -13.65
N PRO A 562 -44.87 21.66 -13.53
CA PRO A 562 -43.92 22.42 -12.69
C PRO A 562 -44.27 22.34 -11.19
N LEU A 563 -43.25 22.19 -10.34
CA LEU A 563 -43.45 22.09 -8.89
C LEU A 563 -44.08 23.36 -8.30
N ARG A 564 -45.13 23.20 -7.48
CA ARG A 564 -45.75 24.29 -6.73
C ARG A 564 -45.39 24.16 -5.25
N LEU A 565 -44.34 24.89 -4.84
CA LEU A 565 -43.77 24.77 -3.49
C LEU A 565 -44.81 24.99 -2.37
N ASP A 566 -45.74 25.93 -2.55
CA ASP A 566 -46.85 26.17 -1.61
C ASP A 566 -47.72 24.93 -1.38
N ARG A 567 -48.11 24.27 -2.47
CA ARG A 567 -48.95 23.07 -2.41
C ARG A 567 -48.19 21.88 -1.84
N VAL A 568 -46.88 21.81 -2.09
CA VAL A 568 -46.00 20.79 -1.50
C VAL A 568 -45.91 20.98 0.02
N ALA A 569 -45.72 22.22 0.48
CA ALA A 569 -45.66 22.55 1.91
C ALA A 569 -47.02 22.33 2.62
N GLU A 570 -48.12 22.71 1.98
CA GLU A 570 -49.49 22.50 2.49
C GLU A 570 -49.87 21.01 2.55
N ALA A 571 -49.51 20.24 1.52
CA ALA A 571 -49.71 18.79 1.51
C ALA A 571 -48.88 18.11 2.62
N ALA A 572 -47.64 18.54 2.83
CA ALA A 572 -46.79 18.09 3.93
C ALA A 572 -47.39 18.44 5.31
N GLY A 573 -47.89 19.67 5.45
CA GLY A 573 -48.52 20.19 6.68
C GLY A 573 -49.85 19.53 7.06
N THR A 574 -50.49 18.81 6.14
CA THR A 574 -51.82 18.20 6.35
C THR A 574 -51.79 16.66 6.43
N LEU A 575 -50.61 16.05 6.33
CA LEU A 575 -50.40 14.61 6.45
C LEU A 575 -50.69 14.11 7.88
N LYS A 576 -51.86 13.48 8.08
CA LYS A 576 -52.35 13.06 9.40
C LYS A 576 -51.54 11.94 10.09
N ASN A 577 -50.68 11.23 9.36
CA ASN A 577 -49.96 10.05 9.85
C ASN A 577 -48.47 10.30 10.13
N ASP A 578 -47.95 11.51 9.88
CA ASP A 578 -46.52 11.81 10.07
C ASP A 578 -46.31 13.21 10.68
N ALA A 579 -46.20 13.25 12.01
CA ALA A 579 -46.01 14.49 12.78
C ALA A 579 -44.70 15.23 12.44
N ILE A 580 -43.73 14.55 11.83
CA ILE A 580 -42.48 15.15 11.39
C ILE A 580 -42.71 15.87 10.05
N MET A 581 -43.39 15.22 9.10
CA MET A 581 -43.73 15.84 7.81
C MET A 581 -44.60 17.08 8.00
N VAL A 582 -45.52 17.04 8.97
CA VAL A 582 -46.34 18.20 9.33
C VAL A 582 -45.47 19.36 9.84
N ARG A 583 -44.53 19.11 10.75
CA ARG A 583 -43.58 20.13 11.22
C ARG A 583 -42.74 20.70 10.09
N LYS A 584 -42.25 19.86 9.17
CA LYS A 584 -41.48 20.29 8.00
C LYS A 584 -42.31 21.11 7.02
N GLY A 585 -43.56 20.72 6.79
CA GLY A 585 -44.51 21.49 5.97
C GLY A 585 -44.77 22.89 6.54
N ILE A 586 -45.02 22.98 7.85
CA ILE A 586 -45.20 24.26 8.55
C ILE A 586 -43.92 25.11 8.46
N ARG A 587 -42.75 24.52 8.71
CA ARG A 587 -41.46 25.21 8.63
C ARG A 587 -41.16 25.71 7.22
N CYS A 588 -41.47 24.94 6.18
CA CYS A 588 -41.36 25.37 4.78
C CYS A 588 -42.24 26.59 4.48
N MET A 589 -43.46 26.64 5.01
CA MET A 589 -44.34 27.81 4.84
C MET A 589 -43.79 29.06 5.54
N GLU A 590 -43.22 28.91 6.74
CA GLU A 590 -42.53 29.99 7.44
C GLU A 590 -41.32 30.49 6.64
N LEU A 591 -40.49 29.58 6.14
CA LEU A 591 -39.28 29.90 5.36
C LEU A 591 -39.62 30.59 4.03
N LEU A 592 -40.69 30.17 3.33
CA LEU A 592 -41.16 30.87 2.14
C LEU A 592 -41.60 32.31 2.44
N THR A 593 -42.22 32.53 3.60
CA THR A 593 -42.65 33.86 4.04
C THR A 593 -41.44 34.73 4.37
N GLN A 594 -40.50 34.21 5.16
CA GLN A 594 -39.28 34.92 5.56
C GLN A 594 -38.37 35.27 4.38
N LEU A 595 -38.17 34.33 3.44
CA LEU A 595 -37.37 34.58 2.23
C LEU A 595 -38.05 35.58 1.28
N SER A 596 -39.39 35.65 1.28
CA SER A 596 -40.14 36.63 0.49
C SER A 596 -40.07 38.03 1.11
N GLU A 597 -40.13 38.13 2.45
CA GLU A 597 -39.93 39.39 3.18
C GLU A 597 -38.51 39.95 3.00
N LEU A 598 -37.51 39.07 2.89
CA LEU A 598 -36.12 39.42 2.61
C LEU A 598 -35.85 39.75 1.12
N GLY A 599 -36.84 39.58 0.24
CA GLY A 599 -36.71 39.88 -1.20
C GLY A 599 -35.85 38.88 -1.99
N VAL A 600 -35.54 37.71 -1.41
CA VAL A 600 -34.72 36.66 -2.05
C VAL A 600 -35.54 35.83 -3.03
N ILE A 601 -36.85 35.67 -2.75
CA ILE A 601 -37.81 34.94 -3.60
C ILE A 601 -39.09 35.75 -3.76
N ASP A 602 -39.73 35.65 -4.92
CA ASP A 602 -41.00 36.32 -5.19
C ASP A 602 -42.16 35.31 -5.16
N ARG A 603 -43.32 35.74 -4.68
CA ARG A 603 -44.55 34.95 -4.77
C ARG A 603 -45.21 35.10 -6.14
N ALA A 604 -44.97 36.21 -6.84
CA ALA A 604 -45.54 36.50 -8.15
C ALA A 604 -44.98 35.58 -9.26
N ASP A 605 -43.77 35.03 -9.08
CA ASP A 605 -43.12 34.11 -10.02
C ASP A 605 -43.25 32.63 -9.62
N ASP A 606 -44.13 32.32 -8.66
CA ASP A 606 -44.27 30.99 -8.04
C ASP A 606 -42.94 30.48 -7.44
N TYR A 607 -42.15 31.37 -6.84
CA TYR A 607 -40.85 31.07 -6.21
C TYR A 607 -39.84 30.45 -7.17
N ALA A 608 -39.74 30.98 -8.39
CA ALA A 608 -39.01 30.36 -9.51
C ALA A 608 -37.55 30.01 -9.15
N VAL A 609 -36.84 30.91 -8.45
CA VAL A 609 -35.43 30.71 -8.05
C VAL A 609 -35.27 29.49 -7.15
N LEU A 610 -36.11 29.35 -6.11
CA LEU A 610 -36.05 28.22 -5.19
C LEU A 610 -36.56 26.94 -5.85
N ARG A 611 -37.62 27.04 -6.66
CA ARG A 611 -38.19 25.90 -7.40
C ARG A 611 -37.16 25.27 -8.33
N ASP A 612 -36.50 26.08 -9.16
CA ASP A 612 -35.55 25.59 -10.15
C ASP A 612 -34.32 24.94 -9.47
N GLU A 613 -33.86 25.49 -8.35
CA GLU A 613 -32.80 24.90 -7.51
C GLU A 613 -33.22 23.58 -6.87
N VAL A 614 -34.47 23.46 -6.37
CA VAL A 614 -35.02 22.21 -5.84
C VAL A 614 -35.17 21.17 -6.96
N GLU A 615 -35.62 21.55 -8.15
CA GLU A 615 -35.72 20.64 -9.30
C GLU A 615 -34.35 20.15 -9.78
N GLN A 616 -33.35 21.02 -9.82
CA GLN A 616 -31.96 20.66 -10.13
C GLN A 616 -31.38 19.71 -9.09
N GLU A 617 -31.64 19.96 -7.80
CA GLU A 617 -31.19 19.07 -6.71
C GLU A 617 -31.83 17.69 -6.81
N LEU A 618 -33.14 17.61 -7.09
CA LEU A 618 -33.83 16.33 -7.27
C LEU A 618 -33.31 15.56 -8.50
N ALA A 619 -33.02 16.25 -9.61
CA ALA A 619 -32.40 15.65 -10.78
C ALA A 619 -30.98 15.15 -10.46
N HIS A 620 -30.19 15.93 -9.72
CA HIS A 620 -28.87 15.55 -9.26
C HIS A 620 -28.91 14.31 -8.36
N LEU A 621 -29.80 14.28 -7.36
CA LEU A 621 -30.00 13.14 -6.46
C LEU A 621 -30.49 11.89 -7.22
N GLY A 622 -31.32 12.06 -8.25
CA GLY A 622 -31.70 10.97 -9.16
C GLY A 622 -30.50 10.38 -9.89
N SER A 623 -29.66 11.23 -10.50
CA SER A 623 -28.42 10.80 -11.15
C SER A 623 -27.44 10.15 -10.15
N LEU A 624 -27.44 10.60 -8.90
CA LEU A 624 -26.60 10.05 -7.85
C LEU A 624 -27.09 8.66 -7.40
N LYS A 625 -28.41 8.42 -7.41
CA LYS A 625 -28.98 7.08 -7.19
C LYS A 625 -28.53 6.11 -8.26
N GLU A 626 -28.63 6.50 -9.53
CA GLU A 626 -28.18 5.66 -10.66
C GLU A 626 -26.69 5.34 -10.55
N LYS A 627 -25.85 6.35 -10.29
CA LYS A 627 -24.42 6.16 -10.03
C LYS A 627 -24.14 5.24 -8.85
N CYS A 628 -24.87 5.37 -7.74
CA CYS A 628 -24.71 4.47 -6.58
C CYS A 628 -25.05 3.02 -6.95
N LEU A 629 -26.08 2.78 -7.77
CA LEU A 629 -26.45 1.44 -8.22
C LEU A 629 -25.40 0.85 -9.17
N GLU A 630 -24.91 1.64 -10.12
CA GLU A 630 -23.81 1.23 -11.00
C GLU A 630 -22.54 0.92 -10.21
N GLU A 631 -22.18 1.77 -9.24
CA GLU A 631 -21.02 1.53 -8.36
C GLU A 631 -21.23 0.28 -7.51
N THR A 632 -22.44 0.06 -6.98
CA THR A 632 -22.75 -1.15 -6.20
C THR A 632 -22.55 -2.41 -7.05
N ALA A 633 -23.02 -2.42 -8.30
CA ALA A 633 -22.84 -3.54 -9.20
C ALA A 633 -21.35 -3.82 -9.47
N LYS A 634 -20.56 -2.78 -9.78
CA LYS A 634 -19.11 -2.90 -9.99
C LYS A 634 -18.40 -3.42 -8.74
N LEU A 635 -18.76 -2.91 -7.56
CA LEU A 635 -18.14 -3.33 -6.29
C LEU A 635 -18.53 -4.75 -5.89
N ASP A 636 -19.68 -5.27 -6.31
CA ASP A 636 -20.06 -6.66 -6.03
C ASP A 636 -19.15 -7.64 -6.77
N ASP A 637 -18.80 -7.35 -8.03
CA ASP A 637 -17.82 -8.13 -8.80
C ASP A 637 -16.42 -8.08 -8.16
N VAL A 638 -16.02 -6.91 -7.65
CA VAL A 638 -14.76 -6.77 -6.90
C VAL A 638 -14.80 -7.56 -5.60
N TYR A 639 -15.91 -7.49 -4.85
CA TYR A 639 -16.09 -8.25 -3.62
C TYR A 639 -16.01 -9.76 -3.88
N LYS A 640 -16.64 -10.25 -4.95
CA LYS A 640 -16.55 -11.64 -5.38
C LYS A 640 -15.10 -12.05 -5.67
N THR A 641 -14.37 -11.26 -6.44
CA THR A 641 -12.94 -11.50 -6.75
C THR A 641 -12.08 -11.56 -5.48
N ILE A 642 -12.34 -10.67 -4.52
CA ILE A 642 -11.64 -10.65 -3.24
C ILE A 642 -11.98 -11.90 -2.40
N ARG A 643 -13.23 -12.38 -2.43
CA ARG A 643 -13.59 -13.65 -1.78
C ARG A 643 -12.95 -14.87 -2.43
N GLU A 644 -12.85 -14.89 -3.76
CA GLU A 644 -12.11 -15.94 -4.49
C GLU A 644 -10.63 -15.93 -4.10
N HIS A 645 -10.01 -14.76 -3.94
CA HIS A 645 -8.65 -14.63 -3.44
C HIS A 645 -8.50 -15.16 -2.01
N ASN A 646 -9.47 -14.90 -1.13
CA ASN A 646 -9.47 -15.47 0.22
C ASN A 646 -9.46 -17.00 0.19
N ALA A 647 -10.36 -17.60 -0.61
CA ALA A 647 -10.47 -19.04 -0.75
C ALA A 647 -9.18 -19.65 -1.31
N TYR A 648 -8.54 -18.97 -2.27
CA TYR A 648 -7.24 -19.37 -2.81
C TYR A 648 -6.14 -19.37 -1.75
N LEU A 649 -6.02 -18.31 -0.94
CA LEU A 649 -5.02 -18.24 0.12
C LEU A 649 -5.23 -19.34 1.18
N LEU A 650 -6.49 -19.62 1.53
CA LEU A 650 -6.83 -20.72 2.43
C LEU A 650 -6.45 -22.08 1.83
N SER A 651 -6.70 -22.31 0.54
CA SER A 651 -6.28 -23.53 -0.16
C SER A 651 -4.76 -23.69 -0.21
N GLN A 652 -4.01 -22.58 -0.37
CA GLN A 652 -2.54 -22.61 -0.27
C GLN A 652 -2.08 -23.00 1.13
N LEU A 653 -2.67 -22.40 2.17
CA LEU A 653 -2.37 -22.76 3.56
C LEU A 653 -2.65 -24.24 3.83
N GLU A 654 -3.76 -24.78 3.32
CA GLU A 654 -4.09 -26.20 3.44
C GLU A 654 -3.08 -27.09 2.70
N THR A 655 -2.63 -26.66 1.52
CA THR A 655 -1.56 -27.35 0.77
C THR A 655 -0.26 -27.38 1.57
N TYR A 656 0.11 -26.27 2.23
CA TYR A 656 1.27 -26.24 3.12
C TYR A 656 1.09 -27.10 4.37
N LYS A 657 -0.10 -27.11 4.99
CA LYS A 657 -0.44 -28.02 6.10
C LYS A 657 -0.22 -29.48 5.69
N ASN A 658 -0.75 -29.87 4.53
CA ASN A 658 -0.61 -31.22 4.00
C ASN A 658 0.85 -31.56 3.66
N TYR A 659 1.60 -30.61 3.10
CA TYR A 659 3.02 -30.79 2.83
C TYR A 659 3.83 -31.02 4.12
N LEU A 660 3.65 -30.17 5.13
CA LEU A 660 4.29 -30.31 6.45
C LEU A 660 3.89 -31.62 7.13
N HIS A 661 2.62 -32.02 7.04
CA HIS A 661 2.16 -33.30 7.57
C HIS A 661 2.84 -34.50 6.89
N ASN A 662 2.93 -34.47 5.56
CA ASN A 662 3.60 -35.51 4.79
C ASN A 662 5.10 -35.59 5.12
N VAL A 663 5.79 -34.44 5.18
CA VAL A 663 7.21 -34.37 5.57
C VAL A 663 7.40 -34.90 7.00
N ARG A 664 6.53 -34.50 7.94
CA ARG A 664 6.55 -34.99 9.32
C ARG A 664 6.37 -36.50 9.40
N SER A 665 5.40 -37.05 8.66
CA SER A 665 5.13 -38.49 8.62
C SER A 665 6.31 -39.30 8.05
N GLN A 666 7.02 -38.77 7.05
CA GLN A 666 8.23 -39.39 6.50
C GLN A 666 9.40 -39.38 7.49
N SER A 667 9.54 -38.32 8.30
CA SER A 667 10.53 -38.26 9.38
C SER A 667 10.19 -39.13 10.60
N GLU A 668 8.90 -39.33 10.91
CA GLU A 668 8.47 -40.24 11.99
C GLU A 668 8.50 -41.72 11.55
N GLY A 669 8.33 -42.00 10.25
CA GLY A 669 8.37 -43.35 9.68
C GLY A 669 9.73 -44.06 9.80
N THR A 670 10.81 -43.33 10.04
CA THR A 670 12.16 -43.90 10.33
C THR A 670 12.44 -44.09 11.82
N ARG A 671 11.50 -43.77 12.72
CA ARG A 671 11.68 -43.83 14.18
C ARG A 671 10.52 -44.47 14.93
N ARG A 672 10.05 -45.63 14.49
CA ARG A 672 9.31 -46.53 15.40
C ARG A 672 10.30 -47.40 16.18
N GLY A 673 10.77 -46.86 17.31
CA GLY A 673 11.39 -47.66 18.36
C GLY A 673 12.63 -47.07 19.01
N LYS A 674 12.50 -45.96 19.75
CA LYS A 674 13.21 -45.65 21.01
C LYS A 674 12.94 -44.20 21.41
N THR A 675 12.38 -44.00 22.59
CA THR A 675 12.45 -42.74 23.34
C THR A 675 13.91 -42.45 23.68
N GLU A 676 14.64 -41.81 22.76
CA GLU A 676 15.97 -41.28 23.04
C GLU A 676 15.85 -39.95 23.79
N LYS A 677 16.39 -39.91 25.01
CA LYS A 677 16.69 -38.67 25.74
C LYS A 677 17.47 -37.73 24.81
N VAL A 678 17.04 -36.47 24.73
CA VAL A 678 17.77 -35.39 24.06
C VAL A 678 19.21 -35.37 24.59
N LYS A 679 20.16 -35.71 23.73
CA LYS A 679 21.59 -35.79 24.08
C LYS A 679 22.21 -34.45 23.68
N GLU A 680 22.54 -33.62 24.66
CA GLU A 680 23.25 -32.36 24.43
C GLU A 680 24.55 -32.64 23.66
N LEU A 681 24.79 -31.88 22.58
CA LEU A 681 26.00 -31.97 21.77
C LEU A 681 27.00 -30.91 22.27
N GLY A 682 28.24 -31.30 22.53
CA GLY A 682 29.27 -30.43 23.11
C GLY A 682 29.43 -30.59 24.63
N PRO A 683 30.19 -29.71 25.31
CA PRO A 683 30.79 -28.48 24.81
C PRO A 683 32.10 -28.69 24.02
N TYR A 684 32.24 -28.01 22.89
CA TYR A 684 33.50 -27.92 22.13
C TYR A 684 34.24 -26.64 22.50
N LYS A 685 35.51 -26.78 22.88
CA LYS A 685 36.37 -25.69 23.32
C LYS A 685 37.24 -25.18 22.17
N PHE A 686 37.22 -23.87 21.94
CA PHE A 686 38.05 -23.18 20.95
C PHE A 686 38.85 -22.06 21.63
N SER A 687 40.14 -21.94 21.34
CA SER A 687 40.92 -20.79 21.82
C SER A 687 40.61 -19.55 20.98
N HIS A 688 40.77 -18.36 21.57
CA HIS A 688 40.62 -17.09 20.85
C HIS A 688 41.49 -17.05 19.58
N ALA A 689 42.78 -17.41 19.70
CA ALA A 689 43.71 -17.47 18.57
C ALA A 689 43.31 -18.48 17.47
N GLN A 690 42.61 -19.57 17.82
CA GLN A 690 42.13 -20.53 16.82
C GLN A 690 40.97 -19.97 16.01
N LEU A 691 40.01 -19.31 16.66
CA LEU A 691 38.87 -18.70 15.96
C LEU A 691 39.27 -17.49 15.12
N GLU A 692 40.28 -16.72 15.56
CA GLU A 692 40.90 -15.65 14.78
C GLU A 692 41.60 -16.21 13.53
N LYS A 693 42.36 -17.31 13.67
CA LYS A 693 43.01 -17.98 12.54
C LYS A 693 42.02 -18.60 11.55
N ASP A 694 40.95 -19.19 12.05
CA ASP A 694 39.87 -19.77 11.21
C ASP A 694 38.97 -18.66 10.61
N GLY A 695 39.23 -17.39 10.96
CA GLY A 695 38.51 -16.22 10.49
C GLY A 695 37.08 -16.09 11.02
N VAL A 696 36.72 -16.88 12.03
CA VAL A 696 35.39 -16.89 12.67
C VAL A 696 35.22 -15.63 13.54
N ILE A 697 36.31 -15.10 14.11
CA ILE A 697 36.33 -13.77 14.74
C ILE A 697 36.69 -12.74 13.66
N ALA A 698 35.75 -11.84 13.36
CA ALA A 698 35.94 -10.75 12.40
C ALA A 698 36.71 -9.58 13.02
N SER A 699 36.36 -9.20 14.25
CA SER A 699 37.06 -8.17 15.02
C SER A 699 37.02 -8.48 16.52
N SER A 700 38.00 -7.97 17.29
CA SER A 700 38.07 -8.23 18.73
C SER A 700 38.68 -7.05 19.47
N ASN A 701 37.89 -6.44 20.36
CA ASN A 701 38.29 -5.33 21.23
C ASN A 701 39.06 -5.79 22.50
N VAL A 702 39.38 -7.09 22.59
CA VAL A 702 40.20 -7.66 23.68
C VAL A 702 41.68 -7.27 23.52
N PRO A 703 42.34 -6.73 24.57
CA PRO A 703 43.78 -6.44 24.57
C PRO A 703 44.64 -7.68 24.29
N GLU A 704 45.67 -7.56 23.44
CA GLU A 704 46.55 -8.68 23.00
C GLU A 704 47.13 -9.50 24.17
N ASN A 705 47.54 -8.82 25.24
CA ASN A 705 48.11 -9.43 26.45
C ASN A 705 47.14 -10.36 27.19
N ARG A 706 45.84 -10.26 26.91
CA ARG A 706 44.76 -11.05 27.55
C ARG A 706 44.18 -12.13 26.63
N ARG A 707 44.39 -12.05 25.31
CA ARG A 707 43.84 -13.00 24.31
C ARG A 707 44.31 -14.44 24.55
N GLY A 708 45.57 -14.64 24.98
CA GLY A 708 46.13 -15.97 25.29
C GLY A 708 45.47 -16.72 26.46
N ASN A 709 44.66 -16.01 27.26
CA ASN A 709 43.94 -16.56 28.39
C ASN A 709 42.43 -16.73 28.15
N ILE A 710 41.93 -16.42 26.96
CA ILE A 710 40.50 -16.53 26.60
C ILE A 710 40.26 -17.78 25.76
N PHE A 711 39.13 -18.44 26.03
CA PHE A 711 38.61 -19.51 25.20
C PHE A 711 37.08 -19.47 25.16
N PHE A 712 36.51 -19.98 24.08
CA PHE A 712 35.07 -20.06 23.87
C PHE A 712 34.62 -21.51 23.99
N MET A 713 33.48 -21.75 24.62
CA MET A 713 32.81 -23.06 24.61
C MET A 713 31.51 -22.97 23.83
N PHE A 714 31.38 -23.82 22.82
CA PHE A 714 30.19 -23.96 22.00
C PHE A 714 29.46 -25.22 22.46
N ARG A 715 28.23 -25.08 22.93
CA ARG A 715 27.34 -26.21 23.27
C ARG A 715 26.05 -26.09 22.49
N SER A 716 25.43 -27.22 22.17
CA SER A 716 24.12 -27.29 21.54
C SER A 716 23.20 -28.07 22.50
N PRO A 717 22.45 -27.36 23.36
CA PRO A 717 21.54 -28.00 24.30
C PRO A 717 20.36 -28.66 23.57
N LEU A 718 19.87 -28.04 22.49
CA LEU A 718 18.84 -28.58 21.60
C LEU A 718 19.31 -28.50 20.14
N ALA A 719 18.79 -29.37 19.28
CA ALA A 719 19.14 -29.35 17.86
C ALA A 719 18.65 -28.05 17.20
N GLY A 720 19.57 -27.23 16.69
CA GLY A 720 19.25 -25.93 16.09
C GLY A 720 19.45 -24.74 17.04
N THR A 721 19.72 -24.98 18.34
CA THR A 721 20.16 -23.94 19.27
C THR A 721 21.61 -24.16 19.69
N PHE A 722 22.35 -23.06 19.79
CA PHE A 722 23.75 -23.04 20.14
C PHE A 722 23.97 -22.00 21.21
N VAL A 723 24.74 -22.36 22.23
CA VAL A 723 25.20 -21.42 23.25
C VAL A 723 26.70 -21.27 23.12
N ILE A 724 27.14 -20.05 22.85
CA ILE A 724 28.56 -19.67 22.84
C ILE A 724 28.84 -19.00 24.18
N SER A 725 29.73 -19.58 24.97
CA SER A 725 30.17 -18.99 26.24
C SER A 725 31.64 -18.60 26.18
N LEU A 726 31.96 -17.37 26.60
CA LEU A 726 33.32 -16.86 26.70
C LEU A 726 33.88 -17.15 28.11
N HIS A 727 35.07 -17.73 28.19
CA HIS A 727 35.73 -18.08 29.46
C HIS A 727 37.15 -17.53 29.54
N TYR A 728 37.57 -17.17 30.75
CA TYR A 728 38.95 -16.74 31.05
C TYR A 728 39.65 -17.78 31.93
N LYS A 729 40.89 -18.15 31.59
CA LYS A 729 41.69 -19.12 32.34
C LYS A 729 41.77 -18.71 33.83
N GLY A 730 41.29 -19.58 34.72
CA GLY A 730 41.28 -19.35 36.17
C GLY A 730 39.92 -19.02 36.78
N ARG A 731 38.85 -18.87 35.98
CA ARG A 731 37.46 -18.77 36.47
C ARG A 731 36.64 -19.96 36.00
N ALA A 732 35.77 -20.47 36.87
CA ALA A 732 34.93 -21.64 36.60
C ALA A 732 33.61 -21.32 35.88
N ARG A 733 33.18 -20.05 35.85
CA ARG A 733 31.93 -19.59 35.22
C ARG A 733 32.23 -18.77 33.97
N GLY A 734 31.40 -18.93 32.94
CA GLY A 734 31.45 -18.12 31.73
C GLY A 734 31.28 -16.63 32.06
N LEU A 735 32.09 -15.78 31.43
CA LEU A 735 32.02 -14.32 31.55
C LEU A 735 30.83 -13.75 30.80
N LEU A 736 30.56 -14.31 29.62
CA LEU A 736 29.46 -13.93 28.74
C LEU A 736 28.91 -15.21 28.09
N GLU A 737 27.60 -15.28 27.93
CA GLU A 737 26.91 -16.34 27.21
C GLU A 737 26.04 -15.69 26.12
N LEU A 738 26.10 -16.25 24.92
CA LEU A 738 25.31 -15.85 23.77
C LEU A 738 24.49 -17.06 23.32
N ASP A 739 23.18 -16.92 23.40
CA ASP A 739 22.24 -17.90 22.88
C ASP A 739 21.95 -17.56 21.42
N LEU A 740 22.19 -18.52 20.53
CA LEU A 740 22.04 -18.39 19.09
C LEU A 740 21.09 -19.47 18.59
N LYS A 741 20.12 -19.06 17.79
CA LYS A 741 19.36 -20.00 16.96
C LYS A 741 20.01 -20.10 15.59
N LEU A 742 19.99 -21.29 15.02
CA LEU A 742 20.45 -21.51 13.65
C LEU A 742 19.68 -20.61 12.66
N ASP A 743 18.41 -20.36 12.97
CA ASP A 743 17.51 -19.50 12.22
C ASP A 743 17.98 -18.05 12.13
N ASP A 744 18.35 -17.45 13.27
CA ASP A 744 18.83 -16.06 13.33
C ASP A 744 20.09 -15.90 12.47
N LEU A 745 21.00 -16.89 12.49
CA LEU A 745 22.22 -16.88 11.67
C LEU A 745 21.94 -17.04 10.17
N LEU A 746 20.94 -17.83 9.79
CA LEU A 746 20.54 -18.00 8.38
C LEU A 746 19.81 -16.76 7.85
N GLU A 747 18.99 -16.12 8.68
CA GLU A 747 18.30 -14.87 8.34
C GLU A 747 19.31 -13.73 8.19
N MET A 748 20.25 -13.58 9.14
CA MET A 748 21.37 -12.64 9.03
C MET A 748 22.17 -12.84 7.75
N GLN A 749 22.46 -14.11 7.37
CA GLN A 749 23.14 -14.41 6.11
C GLN A 749 22.32 -14.01 4.87
N LYS A 750 21.00 -14.20 4.89
CA LYS A 750 20.10 -13.85 3.78
C LYS A 750 19.94 -12.33 3.63
N ASP A 751 19.91 -11.60 4.73
CA ASP A 751 19.76 -10.15 4.77
C ASP A 751 21.09 -9.40 4.57
N GLY A 752 22.20 -10.14 4.39
CA GLY A 752 23.53 -9.59 4.15
C GLY A 752 24.20 -9.01 5.41
N GLN A 753 23.74 -9.41 6.60
CA GLN A 753 24.40 -9.10 7.86
C GLN A 753 25.53 -10.10 8.11
N GLU A 754 26.77 -9.63 7.93
CA GLU A 754 27.96 -10.50 7.99
C GLU A 754 28.56 -10.63 9.41
N GLU A 755 28.17 -9.74 10.34
CA GLU A 755 28.76 -9.65 11.68
C GLU A 755 27.75 -9.97 12.79
N LEU A 756 28.18 -10.76 13.78
CA LEU A 756 27.45 -11.13 14.98
C LEU A 756 28.21 -10.66 16.22
N ASP A 757 27.60 -9.77 16.99
CA ASP A 757 28.25 -9.14 18.14
C ASP A 757 28.12 -9.95 19.43
N LEU A 758 29.26 -10.21 20.07
CA LEU A 758 29.37 -10.70 21.44
C LEU A 758 30.20 -9.71 22.27
N GLU A 759 29.63 -8.51 22.50
CA GLU A 759 30.17 -7.36 23.24
C GLU A 759 31.63 -6.96 22.89
N TYR A 760 32.61 -7.78 23.30
CA TYR A 760 34.04 -7.57 23.10
C TYR A 760 34.61 -8.26 21.85
N VAL A 761 33.82 -9.12 21.20
CA VAL A 761 34.23 -9.90 20.02
C VAL A 761 33.10 -9.91 19.00
N GLN A 762 33.42 -9.63 17.73
CA GLN A 762 32.49 -9.75 16.61
C GLN A 762 32.82 -11.02 15.83
N PHE A 763 31.81 -11.84 15.54
CA PHE A 763 31.95 -13.06 14.76
C PHE A 763 31.44 -12.87 13.33
N ASP A 764 32.05 -13.59 12.38
CA ASP A 764 31.58 -13.68 11.00
C ASP A 764 30.45 -14.73 10.92
N VAL A 765 29.24 -14.29 10.56
CA VAL A 765 28.02 -15.13 10.54
C VAL A 765 28.18 -16.35 9.64
N SER A 766 28.75 -16.17 8.44
CA SER A 766 28.92 -17.25 7.46
C SER A 766 29.92 -18.32 7.93
N LYS A 767 30.98 -17.88 8.60
CA LYS A 767 32.01 -18.80 9.13
C LYS A 767 31.59 -19.46 10.44
N VAL A 768 30.83 -18.77 11.30
CA VAL A 768 30.18 -19.40 12.47
C VAL A 768 29.25 -20.51 11.99
N LEU A 769 28.41 -20.25 10.99
CA LEU A 769 27.48 -21.23 10.43
C LEU A 769 28.21 -22.45 9.84
N THR A 770 29.33 -22.21 9.14
CA THR A 770 30.22 -23.27 8.64
C THR A 770 30.84 -24.10 9.77
N LEU A 771 31.30 -23.45 10.85
CA LEU A 771 31.89 -24.10 12.02
C LEU A 771 30.86 -24.98 12.75
N LEU A 772 29.64 -24.44 12.94
CA LEU A 772 28.53 -25.13 13.58
C LEU A 772 28.10 -26.34 12.77
N ASN A 773 27.90 -26.19 11.45
CA ASN A 773 27.58 -27.30 10.57
C ASN A 773 28.68 -28.37 10.56
N LYS A 774 29.96 -28.00 10.56
CA LYS A 774 31.06 -28.98 10.56
C LYS A 774 31.16 -29.77 11.87
N ARG A 775 30.80 -29.18 13.00
CA ARG A 775 31.02 -29.76 14.35
C ARG A 775 29.77 -30.41 14.94
N PHE A 776 28.60 -29.88 14.64
CA PHE A 776 27.33 -30.30 15.23
C PHE A 776 26.39 -30.99 14.23
N ALA A 777 26.70 -31.03 12.92
CA ALA A 777 25.95 -31.88 12.00
C ALA A 777 26.14 -33.36 12.38
N ARG A 778 25.03 -34.07 12.55
CA ARG A 778 25.04 -35.53 12.71
C ARG A 778 25.72 -36.12 11.47
N LYS A 779 26.82 -36.86 11.67
CA LYS A 779 27.41 -37.66 10.59
C LYS A 779 26.32 -38.59 10.04
N LYS A 780 26.23 -38.60 8.69
CA LYS A 780 25.27 -39.35 7.86
C LYS A 780 24.96 -40.73 8.39
#